data_AF-A0A532DCE1-F1
#
_entry.id   AF-A0A532DCE1-F1
#
_cell.length_a   1.000
_cell.length_b   1.000
_cell.length_c   1.000
_cell.angle_alpha   90.00
_cell.angle_beta   90.00
_cell.angle_gamma   90.00
#
_symmetry.space_group_name_H-M   'P 1'
#
loop_
_entity.id
_entity.type
_entity.pdbx_description
1 polymer ?
#
loop_
_entity_poly.entity_id
_entity_poly.type
_entity_poly.pdbx_seq_one_letter_code
_entity_poly.pdbx_strand_id
1 'polypeptide(L)'
;MTDSRDDSPSCFLEQKAETVLEWHRVLSLVAAQARSSLGAERCRRLTPESDLPASQTRLRETAEMVALREGDDPFPSLSLPDVREALGRSGKDAVLEPRELRDISILIGLGLEVVRYLGKHRTEAPAVAALAMEVESVHRAHPVMVAIDRAVEPDAQIRDSATPELRRLMHQAQDLKSTMRRRLDTILASTRYEAVLQERYFAQREGRYVVPIKAEMRSKIQGIVHDVSASGATVFIEPRELVELNNSIKVAELEVDREVTRILHELSSLVAGQGAILLAMLEALTALDCVSAKAAFSAQVGGCAVALNARGRIVLRDARHPLLVLAKDGVVPNDILIDESVRVLVVSGPNTGGKTVSLKIVGLFALMVRAGLQPPCGAGSDMAFFPEVYADIGDAQDLTRDLSSFSAHMTQMIQLLATAEEWRAGGSASDRPCRALVLLDEPVTSTDPAEGAALAEALLIRLSEVGMKVVATTHYNALKALAQTTIGFQNASVEFDVATLSPTYRLFLGIPGGSSAIEIAGRLGMDETILDHARSLLTREDAKVESMLEDLQQKQHRLAEDVAKASAFRAQAEQAAAEAAEVAERLRSGEHEQRKGTKRKLTDELMRARAQVQTILDELKADRTLVKVKAAKQKLAEL
;
A
#
# COMPACT_ATOMS: atom_id res chain seq x y z
N MET A 1 -10.73 23.03 6.74
CA MET A 1 -11.74 23.55 5.80
C MET A 1 -12.96 22.65 5.93
N THR A 2 -14.12 23.27 6.12
CA THR A 2 -15.41 22.62 6.32
C THR A 2 -15.78 21.74 5.14
N ASP A 3 -16.06 20.47 5.44
CA ASP A 3 -16.53 19.42 4.55
C ASP A 3 -17.90 19.84 3.99
N SER A 4 -17.92 20.58 2.88
CA SER A 4 -19.15 20.87 2.13
C SER A 4 -19.51 19.62 1.35
N ARG A 5 -20.09 18.63 2.04
CA ARG A 5 -20.69 17.47 1.39
C ARG A 5 -21.90 17.96 0.60
N ASP A 6 -21.84 17.77 -0.69
CA ASP A 6 -22.94 18.03 -1.61
C ASP A 6 -24.04 17.00 -1.33
N ASP A 7 -25.20 17.45 -0.84
CA ASP A 7 -26.38 16.61 -0.54
C ASP A 7 -27.14 16.20 -1.82
N SER A 8 -26.45 16.12 -2.96
CA SER A 8 -27.03 15.76 -4.24
C SER A 8 -27.42 14.26 -4.29
N PRO A 9 -28.47 13.89 -5.03
CA PRO A 9 -28.92 12.50 -5.15
C PRO A 9 -27.83 11.52 -5.66
N SER A 10 -26.92 12.01 -6.51
CA SER A 10 -25.77 11.22 -7.01
C SER A 10 -24.79 10.87 -5.90
N CYS A 11 -24.48 11.83 -5.02
CA CYS A 11 -23.59 11.65 -3.87
C CYS A 11 -24.11 10.55 -2.91
N PHE A 12 -25.42 10.51 -2.67
CA PHE A 12 -26.03 9.47 -1.84
C PHE A 12 -25.90 8.06 -2.46
N LEU A 13 -26.14 7.93 -3.76
CA LEU A 13 -26.07 6.65 -4.45
C LEU A 13 -24.63 6.12 -4.54
N GLU A 14 -23.65 7.01 -4.74
CA GLU A 14 -22.22 6.65 -4.74
C GLU A 14 -21.74 6.19 -3.35
N GLN A 15 -22.13 6.89 -2.27
CA GLN A 15 -21.82 6.46 -0.89
C GLN A 15 -22.39 5.07 -0.56
N LYS A 16 -23.60 4.78 -1.07
CA LYS A 16 -24.19 3.45 -0.91
C LYS A 16 -23.36 2.40 -1.67
N ALA A 17 -22.91 2.71 -2.88
CA ALA A 17 -22.05 1.83 -3.65
C ALA A 17 -20.71 1.57 -2.92
N GLU A 18 -20.06 2.60 -2.39
CA GLU A 18 -18.84 2.47 -1.58
C GLU A 18 -19.04 1.58 -0.34
N THR A 19 -20.19 1.69 0.31
CA THR A 19 -20.54 0.87 1.49
C THR A 19 -20.65 -0.60 1.11
N VAL A 20 -21.45 -0.90 0.09
CA VAL A 20 -21.77 -2.26 -0.36
C VAL A 20 -20.56 -2.96 -1.00
N LEU A 21 -19.71 -2.20 -1.70
CA LEU A 21 -18.44 -2.68 -2.25
C LEU A 21 -17.35 -2.80 -1.19
N GLU A 22 -17.61 -2.38 0.05
CA GLU A 22 -16.66 -2.40 1.17
C GLU A 22 -15.41 -1.53 0.92
N TRP A 23 -15.58 -0.41 0.20
CA TRP A 23 -14.51 0.51 -0.19
C TRP A 23 -13.70 1.02 1.02
N HIS A 24 -14.37 1.36 2.12
CA HIS A 24 -13.72 1.79 3.36
C HIS A 24 -12.73 0.76 3.93
N ARG A 25 -12.95 -0.54 3.69
CA ARG A 25 -12.01 -1.59 4.10
C ARG A 25 -10.74 -1.54 3.26
N VAL A 26 -10.88 -1.33 1.94
CA VAL A 26 -9.74 -1.12 1.04
C VAL A 26 -8.94 0.10 1.47
N LEU A 27 -9.60 1.24 1.72
CA LEU A 27 -8.91 2.46 2.19
C LEU A 27 -8.20 2.26 3.53
N SER A 28 -8.78 1.48 4.45
CA SER A 28 -8.16 1.15 5.73
C SER A 28 -6.90 0.30 5.56
N LEU A 29 -6.90 -0.63 4.60
CA LEU A 29 -5.74 -1.45 4.27
C LEU A 29 -4.64 -0.62 3.60
N VAL A 30 -4.99 0.31 2.69
CA VAL A 30 -4.03 1.27 2.13
C VAL A 30 -3.44 2.14 3.24
N ALA A 31 -4.27 2.65 4.16
CA ALA A 31 -3.80 3.49 5.26
C ALA A 31 -2.86 2.75 6.23
N ALA A 32 -2.99 1.43 6.37
CA ALA A 32 -2.08 0.61 7.16
C ALA A 32 -0.67 0.51 6.53
N GLN A 33 -0.52 0.84 5.24
CA GLN A 33 0.77 0.86 4.54
C GLN A 33 1.50 2.20 4.66
N ALA A 34 0.84 3.27 5.13
CA ALA A 34 1.46 4.58 5.32
C ALA A 34 2.48 4.57 6.46
N ARG A 35 3.54 5.39 6.35
CA ARG A 35 4.61 5.50 7.36
C ARG A 35 4.37 6.59 8.40
N SER A 36 3.38 7.46 8.18
CA SER A 36 2.98 8.52 9.10
C SER A 36 1.48 8.48 9.44
N SER A 37 1.11 9.09 10.57
CA SER A 37 -0.30 9.28 10.94
C SER A 37 -1.04 10.16 9.94
N LEU A 38 -0.37 11.17 9.39
CA LEU A 38 -0.88 12.09 8.38
C LEU A 38 -1.14 11.36 7.05
N GLY A 39 -0.20 10.54 6.59
CA GLY A 39 -0.36 9.71 5.40
C GLY A 39 -1.52 8.74 5.57
N ALA A 40 -1.63 8.07 6.72
CA ALA A 40 -2.74 7.17 7.04
C ALA A 40 -4.10 7.90 7.07
N GLU A 41 -4.15 9.14 7.61
CA GLU A 41 -5.34 10.01 7.57
C GLU A 41 -5.73 10.32 6.13
N ARG A 42 -4.76 10.69 5.28
CA ARG A 42 -4.98 10.98 3.85
C ARG A 42 -5.48 9.75 3.08
N CYS A 43 -4.89 8.58 3.31
CA CYS A 43 -5.32 7.33 2.67
C CYS A 43 -6.78 6.98 3.00
N ARG A 44 -7.21 7.14 4.26
CA ARG A 44 -8.60 6.90 4.69
C ARG A 44 -9.62 7.85 4.05
N ARG A 45 -9.16 9.01 3.55
CA ARG A 45 -9.99 10.04 2.91
C ARG A 45 -9.78 10.12 1.40
N LEU A 46 -9.17 9.10 0.79
CA LEU A 46 -9.02 9.06 -0.67
C LEU A 46 -10.39 9.07 -1.33
N THR A 47 -10.69 10.15 -2.03
CA THR A 47 -11.90 10.27 -2.85
C THR A 47 -11.61 9.82 -4.28
N PRO A 48 -12.48 9.00 -4.88
CA PRO A 48 -12.43 8.69 -6.31
C PRO A 48 -12.52 9.96 -7.18
N GLU A 49 -11.61 10.14 -8.14
CA GLU A 49 -11.66 11.28 -9.07
C GLU A 49 -12.87 11.22 -10.01
N SER A 50 -13.39 12.39 -10.41
CA SER A 50 -14.53 12.53 -11.32
C SER A 50 -14.13 12.72 -12.78
N ASP A 51 -12.86 13.00 -13.07
CA ASP A 51 -12.33 13.13 -14.42
C ASP A 51 -11.20 12.13 -14.74
N LEU A 52 -11.14 11.75 -16.01
CA LEU A 52 -10.20 10.76 -16.53
C LEU A 52 -8.73 11.24 -16.43
N PRO A 53 -8.36 12.47 -16.83
CA PRO A 53 -6.98 12.96 -16.70
C PRO A 53 -6.43 12.94 -15.27
N ALA A 54 -7.22 13.34 -14.27
CA ALA A 54 -6.80 13.30 -12.86
C ALA A 54 -6.58 11.86 -12.39
N SER A 55 -7.50 10.95 -12.71
CA SER A 55 -7.36 9.52 -12.42
C SER A 55 -6.11 8.89 -13.07
N GLN A 56 -5.85 9.22 -14.33
CA GLN A 56 -4.62 8.80 -15.03
C GLN A 56 -3.36 9.34 -14.36
N THR A 57 -3.39 10.59 -13.88
CA THR A 57 -2.26 11.18 -13.15
C THR A 57 -2.01 10.43 -11.85
N ARG A 58 -3.05 10.16 -11.04
CA ARG A 58 -2.92 9.40 -9.79
C ARG A 58 -2.43 7.96 -9.99
N LEU A 59 -2.86 7.29 -11.07
CA LEU A 59 -2.35 5.96 -11.41
C LEU A 59 -0.89 6.00 -11.84
N ARG A 60 -0.46 7.03 -12.59
CA ARG A 60 0.95 7.21 -12.97
C ARG A 60 1.83 7.46 -11.76
N GLU A 61 1.42 8.34 -10.84
CA GLU A 61 2.12 8.57 -9.57
C GLU A 61 2.33 7.25 -8.81
N THR A 62 1.30 6.42 -8.73
CA THR A 62 1.38 5.12 -8.05
C THR A 62 2.28 4.14 -8.80
N ALA A 63 2.21 4.08 -10.13
CA ALA A 63 3.06 3.21 -10.94
C ALA A 63 4.54 3.59 -10.87
N GLU A 64 4.86 4.87 -10.96
CA GLU A 64 6.21 5.39 -10.78
C GLU A 64 6.73 5.09 -9.37
N MET A 65 5.90 5.27 -8.34
CA MET A 65 6.29 4.95 -6.97
C MET A 65 6.50 3.44 -6.74
N VAL A 66 5.73 2.56 -7.38
CA VAL A 66 6.01 1.11 -7.37
C VAL A 66 7.41 0.84 -7.95
N ALA A 67 7.71 1.41 -9.12
CA ALA A 67 9.01 1.24 -9.76
C ALA A 67 10.18 1.78 -8.91
N LEU A 68 10.01 2.95 -8.28
CA LEU A 68 11.03 3.51 -7.36
C LEU A 68 11.29 2.60 -6.16
N ARG A 69 10.27 1.92 -5.64
CA ARG A 69 10.40 1.02 -4.49
C ARG A 69 11.00 -0.34 -4.83
N GLU A 70 10.86 -0.78 -6.07
CA GLU A 70 11.45 -2.01 -6.59
C GLU A 70 12.89 -1.82 -7.10
N GLY A 71 13.31 -0.58 -7.33
CA GLY A 71 14.66 -0.23 -7.77
C GLY A 71 15.73 -0.43 -6.70
N ASP A 72 17.00 -0.32 -7.12
CA ASP A 72 18.16 -0.54 -6.27
C ASP A 72 18.42 0.60 -5.26
N ASP A 73 18.00 1.84 -5.55
CA ASP A 73 18.14 2.99 -4.64
C ASP A 73 16.87 3.09 -3.76
N PRO A 74 16.96 2.78 -2.45
CA PRO A 74 15.79 2.69 -1.59
C PRO A 74 15.12 4.05 -1.38
N PHE A 75 13.81 4.10 -1.59
CA PHE A 75 13.02 5.30 -1.35
C PHE A 75 13.04 5.72 0.14
N PRO A 76 13.21 7.02 0.47
CA PRO A 76 13.25 7.52 1.84
C PRO A 76 12.05 7.12 2.70
N SER A 77 12.27 6.80 3.97
CA SER A 77 11.17 6.46 4.89
C SER A 77 10.41 7.71 5.31
N LEU A 78 9.15 7.84 4.88
CA LEU A 78 8.29 8.99 5.17
C LEU A 78 7.64 8.95 6.56
N SER A 79 8.45 8.70 7.60
CA SER A 79 8.01 8.72 9.00
C SER A 79 7.88 10.15 9.51
N LEU A 80 6.81 10.83 9.10
CA LEU A 80 6.54 12.24 9.37
C LEU A 80 5.93 12.45 10.77
N PRO A 81 6.48 13.36 11.60
CA PRO A 81 5.79 13.83 12.80
C PRO A 81 4.66 14.81 12.45
N ASP A 82 3.57 14.80 13.23
CA ASP A 82 2.49 15.78 13.07
C ASP A 82 2.84 17.07 13.82
N VAL A 83 3.32 18.06 13.06
CA VAL A 83 3.73 19.38 13.58
C VAL A 83 2.68 20.47 13.32
N ARG A 84 1.46 20.12 12.85
CA ARG A 84 0.44 21.11 12.47
C ARG A 84 0.09 22.07 13.61
N GLU A 85 -0.08 21.52 14.81
CA GLU A 85 -0.41 22.31 16.00
C GLU A 85 0.75 23.23 16.40
N ALA A 86 1.98 22.71 16.44
CA ALA A 86 3.17 23.47 16.74
C ALA A 86 3.36 24.66 15.78
N LEU A 87 3.25 24.42 14.46
CA LEU A 87 3.36 25.46 13.44
C LEU A 87 2.23 26.50 13.55
N GLY A 88 1.00 26.07 13.87
CA GLY A 88 -0.13 26.96 14.08
C GLY A 88 0.01 27.84 15.33
N ARG A 89 0.63 27.31 16.40
CA ARG A 89 0.94 28.03 17.64
C ARG A 89 2.12 28.99 17.48
N SER A 90 3.21 28.55 16.85
CA SER A 90 4.39 29.40 16.64
C SER A 90 4.09 30.63 15.78
N GLY A 91 3.17 30.51 14.81
CA GLY A 91 2.69 31.66 14.03
C GLY A 91 1.91 32.71 14.83
N LYS A 92 1.57 32.42 16.09
CA LYS A 92 0.94 33.33 17.06
C LYS A 92 1.88 33.69 18.22
N ASP A 93 3.19 33.67 17.95
CA ASP A 93 4.26 33.96 18.91
C ASP A 93 4.31 33.03 20.13
N ALA A 94 3.74 31.81 20.03
CA ALA A 94 3.88 30.81 21.08
C ALA A 94 5.31 30.22 21.09
N VAL A 95 5.84 30.00 22.29
CA VAL A 95 7.12 29.29 22.48
C VAL A 95 6.88 27.79 22.32
N LEU A 96 7.68 27.16 21.46
CA LEU A 96 7.67 25.73 21.21
C LEU A 96 8.53 25.01 22.24
N GLU A 97 8.09 23.81 22.60
CA GLU A 97 8.85 22.89 23.44
C GLU A 97 9.99 22.22 22.66
N PRO A 98 11.06 21.75 23.34
CA PRO A 98 12.16 21.03 22.69
C PRO A 98 11.72 19.88 21.78
N ARG A 99 10.66 19.13 22.18
CA ARG A 99 10.11 18.02 21.39
C ARG A 99 9.52 18.50 20.07
N GLU A 100 8.75 19.58 20.11
CA GLU A 100 8.14 20.18 18.92
C GLU A 100 9.21 20.70 17.95
N LEU A 101 10.26 21.35 18.48
CA LEU A 101 11.40 21.82 17.67
C LEU A 101 12.15 20.66 17.02
N ARG A 102 12.46 19.60 17.78
CA ARG A 102 13.09 18.38 17.23
C ARG A 102 12.25 17.78 16.11
N ASP A 103 10.94 17.67 16.29
CA ASP A 103 10.03 17.11 15.28
C ASP A 103 10.02 17.95 14.00
N ILE A 104 10.13 19.28 14.13
CA ILE A 104 10.30 20.18 12.98
C ILE A 104 11.66 19.97 12.30
N SER A 105 12.74 19.75 13.07
CA SER A 105 14.05 19.40 12.49
C SER A 105 13.98 18.09 11.68
N ILE A 106 13.33 17.05 12.22
CA ILE A 106 13.10 15.78 11.53
C ILE A 106 12.33 16.00 10.22
N LEU A 107 11.27 16.82 10.24
CA LEU A 107 10.49 17.15 9.05
C LEU A 107 11.36 17.82 7.96
N ILE A 108 12.19 18.79 8.33
CA ILE A 108 13.08 19.49 7.38
C ILE A 108 14.14 18.52 6.83
N GLY A 109 14.74 17.69 7.69
CA GLY A 109 15.71 16.67 7.31
C GLY A 109 15.14 15.68 6.29
N LEU A 110 13.92 15.20 6.52
CA LEU A 110 13.22 14.32 5.60
C LEU A 110 12.92 15.01 4.26
N GLY A 111 12.49 16.27 4.27
CA GLY A 111 12.28 17.04 3.05
C GLY A 111 13.55 17.16 2.20
N LEU A 112 14.71 17.40 2.83
CA LEU A 112 16.00 17.46 2.13
C LEU A 112 16.40 16.10 1.54
N GLU A 113 16.12 15.00 2.24
CA GLU A 113 16.37 13.65 1.76
C GLU A 113 15.51 13.32 0.53
N VAL A 114 14.21 13.63 0.58
CA VAL A 114 13.27 13.44 -0.52
C VAL A 114 13.67 14.25 -1.75
N VAL A 115 14.04 15.53 -1.58
CA VAL A 115 14.49 16.36 -2.71
C VAL A 115 15.77 15.82 -3.34
N ARG A 116 16.71 15.33 -2.53
CA ARG A 116 17.94 14.71 -3.03
C ARG A 116 17.64 13.43 -3.81
N TYR A 117 16.76 12.57 -3.29
CA TYR A 117 16.37 11.32 -3.94
C TYR A 117 15.65 11.59 -5.26
N LEU A 118 14.56 12.36 -5.23
CA LEU A 118 13.76 12.67 -6.43
C LEU A 118 14.54 13.51 -7.45
N GLY A 119 15.53 14.29 -7.03
CA GLY A 119 16.45 14.97 -7.93
C GLY A 119 17.25 14.01 -8.82
N LYS A 120 17.61 12.82 -8.32
CA LYS A 120 18.29 11.78 -9.12
C LYS A 120 17.32 11.03 -10.02
N HIS A 121 16.10 10.77 -9.54
CA HIS A 121 15.10 9.94 -10.24
C HIS A 121 14.07 10.74 -11.05
N ARG A 122 14.24 12.05 -11.21
CA ARG A 122 13.25 12.94 -11.87
C ARG A 122 12.88 12.51 -13.28
N THR A 123 13.81 11.92 -14.02
CA THR A 123 13.58 11.42 -15.39
C THR A 123 12.81 10.11 -15.41
N GLU A 124 12.94 9.29 -14.37
CA GLU A 124 12.32 7.98 -14.24
C GLU A 124 10.91 8.09 -13.64
N ALA A 125 10.71 9.04 -12.72
CA ALA A 125 9.47 9.24 -11.98
C ALA A 125 9.01 10.73 -12.01
N PRO A 126 8.64 11.27 -13.18
CA PRO A 126 8.27 12.67 -13.32
C PRO A 126 6.96 13.07 -12.60
N ALA A 127 5.96 12.19 -12.53
CA ALA A 127 4.71 12.46 -11.81
C ALA A 127 4.92 12.50 -10.29
N VAL A 128 5.71 11.55 -9.74
CA VAL A 128 6.11 11.58 -8.32
C VAL A 128 6.97 12.81 -8.01
N ALA A 129 7.90 13.17 -8.90
CA ALA A 129 8.68 14.39 -8.75
C ALA A 129 7.82 15.67 -8.78
N ALA A 130 6.76 15.70 -9.58
CA ALA A 130 5.82 16.82 -9.63
C ALA A 130 5.08 17.02 -8.29
N LEU A 131 4.69 15.94 -7.60
CA LEU A 131 4.09 16.01 -6.26
C LEU A 131 5.05 16.62 -5.21
N ALA A 132 6.35 16.46 -5.43
CA ALA A 132 7.38 16.94 -4.51
C ALA A 132 7.86 18.37 -4.79
N MET A 133 7.29 19.08 -5.77
CA MET A 133 7.76 20.42 -6.15
C MET A 133 7.77 21.41 -4.97
N GLU A 134 6.74 21.39 -4.13
CA GLU A 134 6.67 22.25 -2.94
C GLU A 134 7.77 21.92 -1.91
N VAL A 135 8.24 20.67 -1.88
CA VAL A 135 9.34 20.22 -1.01
C VAL A 135 10.67 20.85 -1.44
N GLU A 136 10.87 21.22 -2.72
CA GLU A 136 12.13 21.83 -3.19
C GLU A 136 12.49 23.12 -2.42
N SER A 137 11.47 23.83 -1.92
CA SER A 137 11.61 25.04 -1.10
C SER A 137 12.25 24.80 0.28
N VAL A 138 12.41 23.53 0.70
CA VAL A 138 13.01 23.10 1.98
C VAL A 138 14.40 23.69 2.24
N HIS A 139 15.17 23.99 1.19
CA HIS A 139 16.49 24.61 1.32
C HIS A 139 16.45 25.95 2.08
N ARG A 140 15.31 26.67 2.05
CA ARG A 140 15.11 27.89 2.85
C ARG A 140 14.96 27.62 4.34
N ALA A 141 14.44 26.44 4.71
CA ALA A 141 14.29 26.00 6.09
C ALA A 141 15.54 25.28 6.63
N HIS A 142 16.51 24.91 5.78
CA HIS A 142 17.76 24.25 6.22
C HIS A 142 18.51 25.00 7.34
N PRO A 143 18.66 26.35 7.31
CA PRO A 143 19.28 27.07 8.42
C PRO A 143 18.54 26.91 9.76
N VAL A 144 17.21 26.77 9.73
CA VAL A 144 16.38 26.55 10.93
C VAL A 144 16.68 25.17 11.51
N MET A 145 16.74 24.14 10.68
CA MET A 145 17.14 22.78 11.10
C MET A 145 18.52 22.79 11.77
N VAL A 146 19.52 23.44 11.16
CA VAL A 146 20.87 23.54 11.74
C VAL A 146 20.86 24.28 13.08
N ALA A 147 20.05 25.33 13.23
CA ALA A 147 19.92 26.04 14.50
C ALA A 147 19.28 25.16 15.58
N ILE A 148 18.25 24.39 15.23
CA ILE A 148 17.60 23.44 16.13
C ILE A 148 18.57 22.33 16.54
N ASP A 149 19.25 21.67 15.60
CA ASP A 149 20.15 20.54 15.89
C ASP A 149 21.37 20.93 16.75
N ARG A 150 21.77 22.20 16.69
CA ARG A 150 22.82 22.77 17.56
C ARG A 150 22.36 23.00 19.00
N ALA A 151 21.06 23.17 19.21
CA ALA A 151 20.48 23.51 20.50
C ALA A 151 19.73 22.35 21.15
N VAL A 152 19.16 21.44 20.36
CA VAL A 152 18.29 20.35 20.79
C VAL A 152 18.91 19.01 20.41
N GLU A 153 18.88 18.06 21.34
CA GLU A 153 19.33 16.68 21.13
C GLU A 153 18.25 15.80 20.50
N PRO A 154 18.61 14.64 19.92
CA PRO A 154 17.64 13.70 19.38
C PRO A 154 16.60 13.19 20.40
N ASP A 155 16.93 13.19 21.70
CA ASP A 155 16.01 12.83 22.79
C ASP A 155 15.13 14.00 23.26
N ALA A 156 15.22 15.15 22.57
CA ALA A 156 14.55 16.41 22.86
C ALA A 156 15.01 17.09 24.17
N GLN A 157 16.25 16.86 24.61
CA GLN A 157 16.89 17.69 25.63
C GLN A 157 17.61 18.89 25.02
N ILE A 158 17.76 19.97 25.79
CA ILE A 158 18.57 21.11 25.37
C ILE A 158 20.03 20.77 25.61
N ARG A 159 20.87 20.96 24.60
CA ARG A 159 22.31 20.78 24.69
C ARG A 159 22.91 21.85 25.60
N ASP A 160 23.79 21.46 26.50
CA ASP A 160 24.62 22.39 27.29
C ASP A 160 25.44 23.33 26.38
N SER A 161 25.75 22.86 25.16
CA SER A 161 26.47 23.61 24.14
C SER A 161 25.62 24.53 23.28
N ALA A 162 24.30 24.63 23.51
CA ALA A 162 23.39 25.42 22.68
C ALA A 162 23.86 26.88 22.56
N THR A 163 24.27 27.49 23.68
CA THR A 163 24.92 28.80 23.71
C THR A 163 26.13 28.77 24.66
N PRO A 164 27.17 29.61 24.43
CA PRO A 164 28.26 29.75 25.39
C PRO A 164 27.79 30.21 26.78
N GLU A 165 26.72 31.01 26.83
CA GLU A 165 26.11 31.50 28.06
C GLU A 165 25.40 30.38 28.83
N LEU A 166 24.58 29.56 28.15
CA LEU A 166 23.94 28.40 28.77
C LEU A 166 24.99 27.45 29.36
N ARG A 167 26.05 27.14 28.60
CA ARG A 167 27.16 26.31 29.08
C ARG A 167 27.77 26.86 30.36
N ARG A 168 28.01 28.18 30.41
CA ARG A 168 28.56 28.86 31.59
C ARG A 168 27.63 28.72 32.80
N LEU A 169 26.33 28.97 32.61
CA LEU A 169 25.32 28.89 33.66
C LEU A 169 25.14 27.47 34.18
N MET A 170 25.12 26.47 33.29
CA MET A 170 25.02 25.05 33.66
C MET A 170 26.24 24.59 34.45
N HIS A 171 27.46 24.94 34.02
CA HIS A 171 28.67 24.67 34.80
C HIS A 171 28.63 25.35 36.17
N GLN A 172 28.21 26.61 36.23
CA GLN A 172 28.05 27.33 37.51
C GLN A 172 27.06 26.62 38.45
N ALA A 173 25.91 26.19 37.94
CA ALA A 173 24.93 25.43 38.71
C ALA A 173 25.50 24.07 39.19
N GLN A 174 26.24 23.37 38.33
CA GLN A 174 26.86 22.09 38.66
C GLN A 174 28.00 22.23 39.68
N ASP A 175 28.80 23.29 39.58
CA ASP A 175 29.86 23.62 40.54
C ASP A 175 29.28 23.94 41.92
N LEU A 176 28.18 24.70 41.98
CA LEU A 176 27.46 24.97 43.22
C LEU A 176 26.87 23.68 43.82
N LYS A 177 26.27 22.81 43.00
CA LYS A 177 25.77 21.48 43.44
C LYS A 177 26.89 20.58 43.95
N SER A 178 28.05 20.56 43.29
CA SER A 178 29.21 19.78 43.74
C SER A 178 29.75 20.31 45.08
N THR A 179 29.76 21.63 45.25
CA THR A 179 30.15 22.30 46.50
C THR A 179 29.16 21.99 47.63
N MET A 180 27.86 21.98 47.32
CA MET A 180 26.81 21.61 48.26
C MET A 180 26.98 20.17 48.73
N ARG A 181 27.24 19.24 47.81
CA ARG A 181 27.49 17.83 48.14
C ARG A 181 28.69 17.67 49.08
N ARG A 182 29.83 18.32 48.79
CA ARG A 182 31.00 18.31 49.68
C ARG A 182 30.69 18.86 51.08
N ARG A 183 29.90 19.94 51.18
CA ARG A 183 29.48 20.49 52.48
C ARG A 183 28.54 19.54 53.23
N LEU A 184 27.58 18.93 52.54
CA LEU A 184 26.68 17.93 53.11
C LEU A 184 27.46 16.73 53.62
N ASP A 185 28.42 16.20 52.86
CA ASP A 185 29.26 15.08 53.29
C ASP A 185 30.06 15.43 54.55
N THR A 186 30.58 16.67 54.62
CA THR A 186 31.28 17.19 55.82
C THR A 186 30.34 17.29 57.03
N ILE A 187 29.11 17.78 56.82
CA ILE A 187 28.10 17.89 57.87
C ILE A 187 27.70 16.50 58.39
N LEU A 188 27.42 15.56 57.48
CA LEU A 188 27.01 14.19 57.81
C LEU A 188 28.12 13.39 58.52
N ALA A 189 29.40 13.70 58.24
CA ALA A 189 30.55 13.09 58.92
C ALA A 189 30.92 13.78 60.25
N SER A 190 30.33 14.92 60.56
CA SER A 190 30.67 15.68 61.76
C SER A 190 30.01 15.11 63.02
N THR A 191 30.79 15.04 64.11
CA THR A 191 30.34 14.53 65.42
C THR A 191 29.19 15.36 66.01
N ARG A 192 29.07 16.63 65.61
CA ARG A 192 27.97 17.54 66.00
C ARG A 192 26.61 17.06 65.48
N TYR A 193 26.57 16.56 64.25
CA TYR A 193 25.33 16.12 63.61
C TYR A 193 25.03 14.64 63.89
N GLU A 194 26.06 13.82 64.13
CA GLU A 194 25.90 12.39 64.44
C GLU A 194 24.86 12.08 65.54
N ALA A 195 24.83 12.88 66.61
CA ALA A 195 23.91 12.67 67.74
C ALA A 195 22.45 13.12 67.48
N VAL A 196 22.22 13.96 66.46
CA VAL A 196 20.92 14.57 66.16
C VAL A 196 20.29 14.05 64.87
N LEU A 197 21.09 13.48 63.97
CA LEU A 197 20.62 12.83 62.75
C LEU A 197 19.73 11.64 63.07
N GLN A 198 18.65 11.49 62.31
CA GLN A 198 17.89 10.24 62.30
C GLN A 198 18.67 9.16 61.55
N GLU A 199 19.17 9.50 60.37
CA GLU A 199 19.96 8.63 59.49
C GLU A 199 21.02 9.47 58.73
N ARG A 200 22.10 8.82 58.27
CA ARG A 200 23.23 9.50 57.59
C ARG A 200 23.02 9.62 56.09
N TYR A 201 21.99 10.36 55.69
CA TYR A 201 21.76 10.73 54.30
C TYR A 201 21.27 12.18 54.22
N PHE A 202 21.37 12.77 53.04
CA PHE A 202 20.71 14.05 52.74
C PHE A 202 19.55 13.81 51.78
N ALA A 203 18.53 14.66 51.86
CA ALA A 203 17.36 14.62 50.99
C ALA A 203 17.19 15.96 50.27
N GLN A 204 16.34 15.97 49.24
CA GLN A 204 15.88 17.21 48.61
C GLN A 204 14.38 17.38 48.90
N ARG A 205 13.99 18.51 49.49
CA ARG A 205 12.58 18.88 49.77
C ARG A 205 12.32 20.23 49.12
N GLU A 206 11.27 20.30 48.30
CA GLU A 206 10.92 21.50 47.53
C GLU A 206 12.10 22.08 46.72
N GLY A 207 12.96 21.20 46.21
CA GLY A 207 14.17 21.60 45.48
C GLY A 207 15.36 22.04 46.34
N ARG A 208 15.23 22.08 47.67
CA ARG A 208 16.31 22.46 48.60
C ARG A 208 16.95 21.24 49.24
N TYR A 209 18.27 21.27 49.40
CA TYR A 209 19.01 20.23 50.13
C TYR A 209 18.79 20.37 51.63
N VAL A 210 18.37 19.28 52.26
CA VAL A 210 18.00 19.20 53.67
C VAL A 210 18.54 17.94 54.32
N VAL A 211 18.60 17.96 55.64
CA VAL A 211 19.16 16.90 56.46
C VAL A 211 18.08 16.37 57.43
N PRO A 212 17.90 15.04 57.56
CA PRO A 212 16.89 14.45 58.43
C PRO A 212 17.33 14.46 59.90
N ILE A 213 16.62 15.21 60.74
CA ILE A 213 16.91 15.37 62.16
C ILE A 213 15.79 14.74 62.99
N LYS A 214 16.15 14.11 64.12
CA LYS A 214 15.17 13.60 65.10
C LYS A 214 14.27 14.73 65.60
N ALA A 215 12.95 14.54 65.55
CA ALA A 215 11.98 15.58 65.91
C ALA A 215 12.20 16.17 67.31
N GLU A 216 12.57 15.33 68.28
CA GLU A 216 12.88 15.72 69.66
C GLU A 216 14.14 16.58 69.80
N MET A 217 15.05 16.53 68.82
CA MET A 217 16.33 17.24 68.81
C MET A 217 16.35 18.45 67.87
N ARG A 218 15.20 18.83 67.29
CA ARG A 218 15.10 19.92 66.31
C ARG A 218 15.66 21.26 66.80
N SER A 219 15.58 21.54 68.12
CA SER A 219 16.03 22.80 68.72
C SER A 219 17.56 22.91 68.82
N LYS A 220 18.30 21.80 68.67
CA LYS A 220 19.76 21.77 68.80
C LYS A 220 20.51 22.22 67.56
N ILE A 221 19.85 22.17 66.39
CA ILE A 221 20.42 22.63 65.12
C ILE A 221 19.66 23.88 64.68
N GLN A 222 20.38 24.96 64.42
CA GLN A 222 19.78 26.16 63.84
C GLN A 222 19.59 25.95 62.33
N GLY A 223 18.35 26.06 61.86
CA GLY A 223 17.99 25.86 60.46
C GLY A 223 16.52 26.13 60.19
N ILE A 224 16.14 25.99 58.92
CA ILE A 224 14.77 26.18 58.43
C ILE A 224 14.15 24.79 58.23
N VAL A 225 12.94 24.57 58.77
CA VAL A 225 12.20 23.33 58.56
C VAL A 225 11.49 23.40 57.21
N HIS A 226 11.73 22.42 56.34
CA HIS A 226 11.06 22.32 55.03
C HIS A 226 9.96 21.27 55.01
N ASP A 227 10.12 20.18 55.77
CA ASP A 227 9.16 19.07 55.75
C ASP A 227 9.23 18.24 57.03
N VAL A 228 8.18 17.46 57.31
CA VAL A 228 8.09 16.53 58.43
C VAL A 228 7.62 15.17 57.91
N SER A 229 8.28 14.08 58.32
CA SER A 229 7.89 12.72 57.93
C SER A 229 6.45 12.39 58.34
N ALA A 230 5.78 11.49 57.62
CA ALA A 230 4.42 11.05 57.92
C ALA A 230 4.23 10.49 59.36
N SER A 231 5.26 9.89 59.95
CA SER A 231 5.25 9.40 61.33
C SER A 231 5.52 10.50 62.38
N GLY A 232 5.84 11.73 61.96
CA GLY A 232 6.23 12.84 62.82
C GLY A 232 7.63 12.70 63.45
N ALA A 233 8.31 11.57 63.28
CA ALA A 233 9.56 11.27 63.98
C ALA A 233 10.79 11.99 63.40
N THR A 234 10.76 12.35 62.11
CA THR A 234 11.86 13.01 61.40
C THR A 234 11.44 14.38 60.87
N VAL A 235 12.27 15.39 61.12
CA VAL A 235 12.10 16.75 60.61
C VAL A 235 13.23 17.04 59.63
N PHE A 236 12.88 17.42 58.41
CA PHE A 236 13.84 17.77 57.36
C PHE A 236 14.22 19.24 57.49
N ILE A 237 15.46 19.49 57.91
CA ILE A 237 15.96 20.83 58.22
C ILE A 237 17.05 21.21 57.23
N GLU A 238 16.98 22.44 56.70
CA GLU A 238 18.06 23.15 56.02
C GLU A 238 18.92 23.85 57.09
N PRO A 239 20.14 23.36 57.39
CA PRO A 239 21.01 24.03 58.35
C PRO A 239 21.38 25.43 57.87
N ARG A 240 21.53 26.38 58.82
CA ARG A 240 21.88 27.78 58.52
C ARG A 240 23.13 27.92 57.63
N GLU A 241 24.07 27.00 57.77
CA GLU A 241 25.34 26.93 57.04
C GLU A 241 25.18 26.58 55.54
N LEU A 242 24.01 26.05 55.14
CA LEU A 242 23.66 25.67 53.76
C LEU A 242 22.72 26.66 53.07
N VAL A 243 22.08 27.58 53.82
CA VAL A 243 21.03 28.48 53.30
C VAL A 243 21.52 29.31 52.12
N GLU A 244 22.68 29.96 52.24
CA GLU A 244 23.26 30.76 51.15
C GLU A 244 23.57 29.93 49.91
N LEU A 245 24.02 28.69 50.09
CA LEU A 245 24.40 27.81 49.00
C LEU A 245 23.17 27.24 48.28
N ASN A 246 22.13 26.87 49.01
CA ASN A 246 20.82 26.50 48.44
C ASN A 246 20.20 27.66 47.65
N ASN A 247 20.23 28.88 48.20
CA ASN A 247 19.74 30.07 47.50
C ASN A 247 20.55 30.32 46.22
N SER A 248 21.88 30.21 46.27
CA SER A 248 22.75 30.38 45.10
C SER A 248 22.49 29.32 44.04
N ILE A 249 22.30 28.04 44.42
CA ILE A 249 21.90 26.97 43.49
C ILE A 249 20.57 27.32 42.83
N LYS A 250 19.57 27.75 43.62
CA LYS A 250 18.26 28.07 43.09
C LYS A 250 18.29 29.25 42.12
N VAL A 251 19.09 30.28 42.41
CA VAL A 251 19.30 31.41 41.48
C VAL A 251 19.96 30.93 40.19
N ALA A 252 21.03 30.13 40.27
CA ALA A 252 21.70 29.60 39.10
C ALA A 252 20.78 28.70 38.24
N GLU A 253 19.94 27.85 38.87
CA GLU A 253 18.93 27.05 38.16
C GLU A 253 17.90 27.93 37.46
N LEU A 254 17.41 28.99 38.11
CA LEU A 254 16.49 29.94 37.49
C LEU A 254 17.12 30.73 36.32
N GLU A 255 18.41 31.03 36.39
CA GLU A 255 19.15 31.65 35.29
C GLU A 255 19.29 30.68 34.10
N VAL A 256 19.56 29.40 34.36
CA VAL A 256 19.55 28.35 33.33
C VAL A 256 18.17 28.26 32.67
N ASP A 257 17.09 28.18 33.46
CA ASP A 257 15.71 28.09 32.93
C ASP A 257 15.34 29.31 32.06
N ARG A 258 15.77 30.51 32.48
CA ARG A 258 15.56 31.75 31.71
C ARG A 258 16.32 31.72 30.38
N GLU A 259 17.57 31.28 30.39
CA GLU A 259 18.39 31.18 29.18
C GLU A 259 17.84 30.11 28.23
N VAL A 260 17.40 28.96 28.75
CA VAL A 260 16.70 27.94 27.97
C VAL A 260 15.43 28.51 27.33
N THR A 261 14.61 29.23 28.10
CA THR A 261 13.38 29.86 27.57
C THR A 261 13.69 30.88 26.48
N ARG A 262 14.77 31.66 26.63
CA ARG A 262 15.24 32.62 25.62
C ARG A 262 15.64 31.90 24.32
N ILE A 263 16.40 30.82 24.43
CA ILE A 263 16.81 29.99 23.27
C ILE A 263 15.57 29.40 22.58
N LEU A 264 14.63 28.84 23.35
CA LEU A 264 13.39 28.29 22.79
C LEU A 264 12.56 29.34 22.06
N HIS A 265 12.44 30.55 22.63
CA HIS A 265 11.75 31.65 21.96
C HIS A 265 12.43 32.03 20.65
N GLU A 266 13.77 32.15 20.64
CA GLU A 266 14.54 32.47 19.44
C GLU A 266 14.33 31.43 18.33
N LEU A 267 14.43 30.14 18.67
CA LEU A 267 14.18 29.03 17.73
C LEU A 267 12.73 29.02 17.25
N SER A 268 11.77 29.27 18.13
CA SER A 268 10.34 29.34 17.79
C SER A 268 10.05 30.47 16.80
N SER A 269 10.70 31.63 16.95
CA SER A 269 10.60 32.74 16.00
C SER A 269 11.20 32.39 14.63
N LEU A 270 12.32 31.66 14.59
CA LEU A 270 12.90 31.18 13.33
C LEU A 270 11.95 30.21 12.60
N VAL A 271 11.32 29.30 13.35
CA VAL A 271 10.29 28.38 12.82
C VAL A 271 9.09 29.17 12.29
N ALA A 272 8.57 30.12 13.05
CA ALA A 272 7.43 30.94 12.66
C ALA A 272 7.67 31.67 11.33
N GLY A 273 8.89 32.20 11.13
CA GLY A 273 9.29 32.83 9.87
C GLY A 273 9.28 31.92 8.64
N GLN A 274 9.32 30.59 8.83
CA GLN A 274 9.24 29.60 7.75
C GLN A 274 7.94 28.78 7.76
N GLY A 275 6.95 29.15 8.59
CA GLY A 275 5.76 28.32 8.83
C GLY A 275 4.98 27.93 7.57
N ALA A 276 4.80 28.85 6.62
CA ALA A 276 4.12 28.58 5.35
C ALA A 276 4.85 27.52 4.50
N ILE A 277 6.18 27.59 4.44
CA ILE A 277 7.02 26.62 3.72
C ILE A 277 6.94 25.26 4.41
N LEU A 278 7.03 25.24 5.75
CA LEU A 278 6.95 24.00 6.53
C LEU A 278 5.59 23.30 6.38
N LEU A 279 4.48 24.07 6.34
CA LEU A 279 3.14 23.52 6.11
C LEU A 279 2.97 22.98 4.69
N ALA A 280 3.42 23.71 3.66
CA ALA A 280 3.37 23.25 2.27
C ALA A 280 4.20 21.97 2.08
N MET A 281 5.40 21.93 2.68
CA MET A 281 6.25 20.74 2.70
C MET A 281 5.57 19.56 3.42
N LEU A 282 4.96 19.79 4.59
CA LEU A 282 4.24 18.75 5.32
C LEU A 282 3.12 18.15 4.47
N GLU A 283 2.34 18.98 3.78
CA GLU A 283 1.27 18.54 2.88
C GLU A 283 1.82 17.72 1.69
N ALA A 284 2.89 18.18 1.06
CA ALA A 284 3.53 17.48 -0.06
C ALA A 284 4.14 16.13 0.36
N LEU A 285 4.83 16.08 1.52
CA LEU A 285 5.36 14.83 2.08
C LEU A 285 4.23 13.89 2.50
N THR A 286 3.12 14.40 3.02
CA THR A 286 1.92 13.61 3.33
C THR A 286 1.29 13.02 2.07
N ALA A 287 1.26 13.79 0.97
CA ALA A 287 0.81 13.29 -0.32
C ALA A 287 1.73 12.18 -0.87
N LEU A 288 3.05 12.35 -0.76
CA LEU A 288 4.04 11.32 -1.11
C LEU A 288 3.90 10.05 -0.25
N ASP A 289 3.65 10.19 1.05
CA ASP A 289 3.43 9.02 1.94
C ASP A 289 2.18 8.26 1.54
N CYS A 290 1.11 8.98 1.16
CA CYS A 290 -0.09 8.35 0.60
C CYS A 290 0.22 7.59 -0.70
N VAL A 291 0.96 8.17 -1.65
CA VAL A 291 1.34 7.48 -2.90
C VAL A 291 2.25 6.27 -2.62
N SER A 292 3.20 6.40 -1.69
CA SER A 292 4.05 5.30 -1.23
C SER A 292 3.23 4.17 -0.60
N ALA A 293 2.18 4.50 0.16
CA ALA A 293 1.23 3.55 0.72
C ALA A 293 0.40 2.85 -0.36
N LYS A 294 -0.04 3.56 -1.41
CA LYS A 294 -0.72 2.95 -2.57
C LYS A 294 0.18 1.95 -3.29
N ALA A 295 1.46 2.30 -3.48
CA ALA A 295 2.44 1.42 -4.11
C ALA A 295 2.71 0.16 -3.26
N ALA A 296 2.86 0.32 -1.94
CA ALA A 296 3.01 -0.80 -1.02
C ALA A 296 1.75 -1.70 -0.99
N PHE A 297 0.55 -1.11 -1.01
CA PHE A 297 -0.69 -1.87 -1.13
C PHE A 297 -0.77 -2.63 -2.45
N SER A 298 -0.35 -2.02 -3.57
CA SER A 298 -0.27 -2.70 -4.87
C SER A 298 0.59 -3.96 -4.79
N ALA A 299 1.81 -3.84 -4.25
CA ALA A 299 2.68 -5.01 -4.06
C ALA A 299 2.04 -6.08 -3.15
N GLN A 300 1.32 -5.66 -2.10
CA GLN A 300 0.65 -6.58 -1.16
C GLN A 300 -0.45 -7.41 -1.82
N VAL A 301 -1.22 -6.83 -2.74
CA VAL A 301 -2.34 -7.52 -3.41
C VAL A 301 -1.98 -8.12 -4.77
N GLY A 302 -0.75 -7.93 -5.25
CA GLY A 302 -0.37 -8.25 -6.63
C GLY A 302 -1.07 -7.34 -7.64
N GLY A 303 -1.19 -6.06 -7.31
CA GLY A 303 -1.73 -5.01 -8.16
C GLY A 303 -0.85 -4.72 -9.37
N CYS A 304 -1.47 -4.30 -10.48
CA CYS A 304 -0.73 -3.83 -11.64
C CYS A 304 -1.31 -2.52 -12.20
N ALA A 305 -0.49 -1.79 -12.96
CA ALA A 305 -0.94 -0.64 -13.71
C ALA A 305 -1.87 -1.08 -14.86
N VAL A 306 -3.06 -0.48 -14.93
CA VAL A 306 -4.03 -0.73 -16.00
C VAL A 306 -4.14 0.48 -16.92
N ALA A 307 -4.41 0.23 -18.20
CA ALA A 307 -4.81 1.30 -19.11
C ALA A 307 -6.20 1.83 -18.71
N LEU A 308 -6.44 3.13 -18.91
CA LEU A 308 -7.76 3.73 -18.73
C LEU A 308 -8.34 4.24 -20.04
N ASN A 309 -9.64 3.98 -20.25
CA ASN A 309 -10.36 4.41 -21.44
C ASN A 309 -11.71 5.07 -21.10
N ALA A 310 -12.21 5.94 -21.99
CA ALA A 310 -13.54 6.56 -21.87
C ALA A 310 -14.63 5.84 -22.70
N ARG A 311 -14.30 4.69 -23.31
CA ARG A 311 -15.15 4.00 -24.30
C ARG A 311 -16.05 2.93 -23.66
N GLY A 312 -15.92 2.72 -22.34
CA GLY A 312 -16.67 1.71 -21.61
C GLY A 312 -16.13 0.30 -21.79
N ARG A 313 -14.91 0.13 -22.30
CA ARG A 313 -14.26 -1.17 -22.44
C ARG A 313 -13.69 -1.64 -21.10
N ILE A 314 -13.98 -2.86 -20.69
CA ILE A 314 -13.44 -3.48 -19.47
C ILE A 314 -12.75 -4.78 -19.90
N VAL A 315 -11.44 -4.85 -19.72
CA VAL A 315 -10.63 -6.04 -19.99
C VAL A 315 -9.77 -6.26 -18.77
N LEU A 316 -10.21 -7.13 -17.87
CA LEU A 316 -9.50 -7.47 -16.65
C LEU A 316 -9.01 -8.90 -16.82
N ARG A 317 -7.70 -9.06 -16.95
CA ARG A 317 -7.06 -10.38 -17.03
C ARG A 317 -6.66 -10.82 -15.64
N ASP A 318 -6.77 -12.10 -15.34
CA ASP A 318 -6.37 -12.67 -14.05
C ASP A 318 -6.86 -11.87 -12.81
N ALA A 319 -8.06 -11.29 -12.90
CA ALA A 319 -8.58 -10.37 -11.90
C ALA A 319 -8.93 -11.10 -10.60
N ARG A 320 -8.54 -10.52 -9.47
CA ARG A 320 -8.80 -11.07 -8.14
C ARG A 320 -9.50 -10.05 -7.26
N HIS A 321 -10.29 -10.51 -6.31
CA HIS A 321 -10.90 -9.59 -5.34
C HIS A 321 -9.86 -9.15 -4.30
N PRO A 322 -9.56 -7.84 -4.13
CA PRO A 322 -8.43 -7.37 -3.31
C PRO A 322 -8.55 -7.78 -1.85
N LEU A 323 -9.75 -7.70 -1.27
CA LEU A 323 -9.97 -8.13 0.13
C LEU A 323 -9.86 -9.65 0.31
N LEU A 324 -10.16 -10.45 -0.73
CA LEU A 324 -10.05 -11.91 -0.63
C LEU A 324 -8.59 -12.34 -0.73
N VAL A 325 -7.80 -11.68 -1.58
CA VAL A 325 -6.35 -11.96 -1.73
C VAL A 325 -5.62 -11.80 -0.41
N LEU A 326 -6.03 -10.82 0.41
CA LEU A 326 -5.42 -10.57 1.71
C LEU A 326 -5.95 -11.48 2.84
N ALA A 327 -7.14 -12.06 2.66
CA ALA A 327 -7.79 -12.86 3.68
C ALA A 327 -7.61 -14.38 3.49
N LYS A 328 -7.33 -14.82 2.26
CA LYS A 328 -7.26 -16.24 1.89
C LYS A 328 -6.13 -16.47 0.89
N ASP A 329 -5.41 -17.56 1.08
CA ASP A 329 -4.48 -18.07 0.08
C ASP A 329 -5.25 -18.73 -1.08
N GLY A 330 -4.69 -18.68 -2.29
CA GLY A 330 -5.22 -19.42 -3.44
C GLY A 330 -6.51 -18.87 -4.06
N VAL A 331 -6.78 -17.56 -3.96
CA VAL A 331 -7.92 -16.92 -4.66
C VAL A 331 -7.84 -17.20 -6.16
N VAL A 332 -8.93 -17.70 -6.74
CA VAL A 332 -9.00 -18.02 -8.17
C VAL A 332 -9.09 -16.72 -9.00
N PRO A 333 -8.19 -16.50 -9.97
CA PRO A 333 -8.26 -15.35 -10.87
C PRO A 333 -9.35 -15.53 -11.94
N ASN A 334 -9.94 -14.40 -12.39
CA ASN A 334 -10.98 -14.38 -13.41
C ASN A 334 -10.67 -13.40 -14.55
N ASP A 335 -10.96 -13.83 -15.77
CA ASP A 335 -10.96 -12.94 -16.93
C ASP A 335 -12.34 -12.31 -17.10
N ILE A 336 -12.42 -10.98 -17.09
CA ILE A 336 -13.65 -10.22 -17.32
C ILE A 336 -13.45 -9.33 -18.54
N LEU A 337 -14.09 -9.70 -19.66
CA LEU A 337 -13.95 -9.04 -20.95
C LEU A 337 -15.31 -8.52 -21.39
N ILE A 338 -15.47 -7.20 -21.36
CA ILE A 338 -16.67 -6.46 -21.76
C ILE A 338 -16.23 -5.42 -22.78
N ASP A 339 -16.50 -5.71 -24.04
CA ASP A 339 -16.15 -4.82 -25.14
C ASP A 339 -17.04 -3.56 -25.15
N GLU A 340 -16.63 -2.58 -25.96
CA GLU A 340 -17.31 -1.29 -26.09
C GLU A 340 -18.76 -1.44 -26.58
N SER A 341 -19.03 -2.48 -27.38
CA SER A 341 -20.35 -2.82 -27.91
C SER A 341 -21.29 -3.40 -26.86
N VAL A 342 -20.77 -4.01 -25.79
CA VAL A 342 -21.57 -4.71 -24.77
C VAL A 342 -21.95 -3.72 -23.67
N ARG A 343 -23.19 -3.24 -23.64
CA ARG A 343 -23.70 -2.34 -22.60
C ARG A 343 -24.15 -3.08 -21.34
N VAL A 344 -24.68 -4.29 -21.48
CA VAL A 344 -25.20 -5.07 -20.36
C VAL A 344 -24.56 -6.46 -20.36
N LEU A 345 -23.87 -6.80 -19.27
CA LEU A 345 -23.39 -8.15 -18.99
C LEU A 345 -24.34 -8.84 -18.00
N VAL A 346 -24.93 -9.96 -18.39
CA VAL A 346 -25.81 -10.77 -17.54
C VAL A 346 -25.04 -12.00 -17.05
N VAL A 347 -24.76 -12.06 -15.74
CA VAL A 347 -24.03 -13.14 -15.08
C VAL A 347 -25.02 -14.12 -14.45
N SER A 348 -24.94 -15.38 -14.83
CA SER A 348 -25.86 -16.44 -14.38
C SER A 348 -25.11 -17.63 -13.78
N GLY A 349 -25.85 -18.55 -13.15
CA GLY A 349 -25.30 -19.73 -12.48
C GLY A 349 -25.64 -19.79 -10.98
N PRO A 350 -25.14 -20.81 -10.25
CA PRO A 350 -25.46 -21.01 -8.84
C PRO A 350 -24.97 -19.86 -7.94
N ASN A 351 -25.71 -19.54 -6.88
CA ASN A 351 -25.38 -18.43 -5.96
C ASN A 351 -24.01 -18.62 -5.29
N THR A 352 -23.66 -19.86 -4.99
CA THR A 352 -22.37 -20.26 -4.43
C THR A 352 -21.20 -20.12 -5.41
N GLY A 353 -21.45 -19.96 -6.71
CA GLY A 353 -20.46 -19.91 -7.79
C GLY A 353 -19.63 -18.62 -7.87
N GLY A 354 -19.94 -17.58 -7.10
CA GLY A 354 -19.17 -16.34 -7.06
C GLY A 354 -19.67 -15.21 -7.97
N LYS A 355 -20.97 -15.19 -8.32
CA LYS A 355 -21.60 -14.10 -9.10
C LYS A 355 -21.40 -12.73 -8.44
N THR A 356 -21.75 -12.61 -7.16
CA THR A 356 -21.59 -11.38 -6.37
C THR A 356 -20.12 -10.94 -6.27
N VAL A 357 -19.19 -11.89 -6.14
CA VAL A 357 -17.74 -11.59 -6.10
C VAL A 357 -17.29 -10.97 -7.43
N SER A 358 -17.77 -11.49 -8.56
CA SER A 358 -17.47 -10.96 -9.89
C SER A 358 -17.96 -9.51 -10.05
N LEU A 359 -19.17 -9.20 -9.57
CA LEU A 359 -19.68 -7.81 -9.52
C LEU A 359 -18.80 -6.91 -8.65
N LYS A 360 -18.45 -7.38 -7.44
CA LYS A 360 -17.60 -6.62 -6.52
C LYS A 360 -16.22 -6.34 -7.11
N ILE A 361 -15.62 -7.27 -7.87
CA ILE A 361 -14.34 -7.05 -8.56
C ILE A 361 -14.47 -5.87 -9.54
N VAL A 362 -15.46 -5.87 -10.42
CA VAL A 362 -15.64 -4.80 -11.42
C VAL A 362 -15.90 -3.45 -10.73
N GLY A 363 -16.76 -3.43 -9.71
CA GLY A 363 -17.08 -2.21 -8.95
C GLY A 363 -15.90 -1.65 -8.17
N LEU A 364 -15.21 -2.49 -7.41
CA LEU A 364 -14.02 -2.09 -6.67
C LEU A 364 -12.94 -1.59 -7.61
N PHE A 365 -12.70 -2.26 -8.75
CA PHE A 365 -11.68 -1.82 -9.70
C PHE A 365 -12.03 -0.44 -10.29
N ALA A 366 -13.31 -0.17 -10.55
CA ALA A 366 -13.76 1.15 -11.00
C ALA A 366 -13.45 2.26 -9.98
N LEU A 367 -13.66 1.99 -8.68
CA LEU A 367 -13.29 2.93 -7.60
C LEU A 367 -11.77 3.04 -7.41
N MET A 368 -11.07 1.91 -7.44
CA MET A 368 -9.62 1.82 -7.28
C MET A 368 -8.90 2.68 -8.30
N VAL A 369 -9.23 2.53 -9.59
CA VAL A 369 -8.55 3.30 -10.64
C VAL A 369 -8.76 4.80 -10.48
N ARG A 370 -9.99 5.24 -10.12
CA ARG A 370 -10.31 6.64 -9.82
C ARG A 370 -9.55 7.19 -8.62
N ALA A 371 -9.23 6.35 -7.64
CA ALA A 371 -8.41 6.71 -6.49
C ALA A 371 -6.89 6.63 -6.77
N GLY A 372 -6.48 6.15 -7.95
CA GLY A 372 -5.09 5.86 -8.28
C GLY A 372 -4.55 4.56 -7.68
N LEU A 373 -5.40 3.66 -7.22
CA LEU A 373 -4.99 2.34 -6.74
C LEU A 373 -4.87 1.37 -7.92
N GLN A 374 -3.77 0.61 -7.94
CA GLN A 374 -3.55 -0.44 -8.93
C GLN A 374 -4.38 -1.69 -8.58
N PRO A 375 -5.29 -2.13 -9.45
CA PRO A 375 -6.11 -3.31 -9.18
C PRO A 375 -5.31 -4.62 -9.29
N PRO A 376 -5.60 -5.63 -8.45
CA PRO A 376 -5.00 -6.98 -8.53
C PRO A 376 -5.47 -7.74 -9.76
N CYS A 377 -4.74 -7.58 -10.86
CA CYS A 377 -5.00 -8.20 -12.15
C CYS A 377 -3.70 -8.38 -12.93
N GLY A 378 -3.76 -9.15 -14.01
CA GLY A 378 -2.65 -9.41 -14.92
C GLY A 378 -2.37 -8.23 -15.86
N ALA A 379 -1.14 -8.21 -16.36
CA ALA A 379 -0.68 -7.20 -17.33
C ALA A 379 -1.53 -7.19 -18.61
N GLY A 380 -1.65 -6.02 -19.23
CA GLY A 380 -2.48 -5.83 -20.41
C GLY A 380 -3.98 -5.68 -20.11
N SER A 381 -4.33 -5.52 -18.83
CA SER A 381 -5.68 -5.12 -18.41
C SER A 381 -5.97 -3.65 -18.74
N ASP A 382 -7.23 -3.36 -19.05
CA ASP A 382 -7.76 -2.07 -19.47
C ASP A 382 -9.09 -1.85 -18.75
N MET A 383 -9.23 -0.74 -18.03
CA MET A 383 -10.42 -0.42 -17.27
C MET A 383 -11.08 0.85 -17.80
N ALA A 384 -12.39 0.77 -18.04
CA ALA A 384 -13.15 1.95 -18.37
C ALA A 384 -13.24 2.89 -17.16
N PHE A 385 -13.10 4.17 -17.43
CA PHE A 385 -13.33 5.22 -16.46
C PHE A 385 -14.82 5.54 -16.39
N PHE A 386 -15.39 5.40 -15.19
CA PHE A 386 -16.78 5.72 -14.89
C PHE A 386 -16.80 6.83 -13.84
N PRO A 387 -17.23 8.06 -14.18
CA PRO A 387 -17.43 9.13 -13.21
C PRO A 387 -18.31 8.72 -12.03
N GLU A 388 -19.30 7.86 -12.28
CA GLU A 388 -20.27 7.41 -11.29
C GLU A 388 -20.26 5.88 -11.19
N VAL A 389 -20.34 5.34 -9.98
CA VAL A 389 -20.48 3.91 -9.73
C VAL A 389 -21.68 3.68 -8.83
N TYR A 390 -22.62 2.88 -9.31
CA TYR A 390 -23.82 2.50 -8.57
C TYR A 390 -23.81 1.01 -8.33
N ALA A 391 -24.12 0.61 -7.11
CA ALA A 391 -24.20 -0.80 -6.75
C ALA A 391 -25.43 -1.05 -5.89
N ASP A 392 -26.25 -1.98 -6.35
CA ASP A 392 -27.32 -2.60 -5.59
C ASP A 392 -26.98 -4.08 -5.43
N ILE A 393 -26.17 -4.38 -4.40
CA ILE A 393 -25.63 -5.72 -4.14
C ILE A 393 -25.92 -6.09 -2.67
N GLY A 394 -26.32 -7.33 -2.42
CA GLY A 394 -26.54 -7.88 -1.08
C GLY A 394 -27.93 -8.46 -0.88
N ASP A 395 -28.09 -9.20 0.22
CA ASP A 395 -29.35 -9.87 0.55
C ASP A 395 -30.43 -8.85 0.93
N ALA A 396 -31.50 -8.81 0.14
CA ALA A 396 -32.75 -8.16 0.50
C ALA A 396 -33.44 -8.81 1.75
N GLN A 397 -32.84 -9.87 2.30
CA GLN A 397 -33.35 -10.74 3.38
C GLN A 397 -32.72 -10.49 4.76
N ASP A 398 -32.00 -9.38 4.96
CA ASP A 398 -31.62 -8.96 6.31
C ASP A 398 -32.92 -8.62 7.09
N LEU A 399 -33.33 -9.55 7.98
CA LEU A 399 -34.61 -9.60 8.73
C LEU A 399 -34.85 -8.38 9.64
N THR A 400 -33.99 -7.37 9.60
CA THR A 400 -34.19 -6.06 10.23
C THR A 400 -34.99 -5.08 9.36
N ARG A 401 -35.33 -5.46 8.11
CA ARG A 401 -36.06 -4.61 7.15
C ARG A 401 -37.36 -5.26 6.64
N ASP A 402 -38.41 -5.19 7.44
CA ASP A 402 -39.80 -5.47 7.01
C ASP A 402 -40.20 -4.58 5.82
N LEU A 403 -40.73 -5.15 4.72
CA LEU A 403 -41.33 -4.50 3.51
C LEU A 403 -40.49 -3.43 2.77
N SER A 404 -39.37 -3.01 3.35
CA SER A 404 -38.60 -1.82 2.99
C SER A 404 -37.45 -2.11 2.04
N SER A 405 -37.05 -3.37 1.85
CA SER A 405 -35.99 -3.75 0.90
C SER A 405 -36.45 -3.53 -0.55
N PHE A 406 -37.52 -4.19 -1.03
CA PHE A 406 -38.01 -4.04 -2.41
C PHE A 406 -38.29 -2.59 -2.79
N SER A 407 -39.07 -1.89 -1.96
CA SER A 407 -39.40 -0.47 -2.18
C SER A 407 -38.15 0.41 -2.17
N ALA A 408 -37.16 0.14 -1.31
CA ALA A 408 -35.90 0.89 -1.32
C ALA A 408 -35.07 0.61 -2.59
N HIS A 409 -35.00 -0.63 -3.06
CA HIS A 409 -34.35 -1.00 -4.33
C HIS A 409 -35.01 -0.24 -5.49
N MET A 410 -36.35 -0.28 -5.58
CA MET A 410 -37.09 0.44 -6.62
C MET A 410 -36.92 1.96 -6.54
N THR A 411 -36.94 2.53 -5.33
CA THR A 411 -36.72 3.98 -5.15
C THR A 411 -35.33 4.40 -5.63
N GLN A 412 -34.30 3.58 -5.39
CA GLN A 412 -32.95 3.85 -5.89
C GLN A 412 -32.88 3.75 -7.42
N MET A 413 -33.52 2.74 -8.02
CA MET A 413 -33.55 2.61 -9.49
C MET A 413 -34.29 3.80 -10.13
N ILE A 414 -35.39 4.26 -9.53
CA ILE A 414 -36.11 5.47 -9.97
C ILE A 414 -35.21 6.70 -9.90
N GLN A 415 -34.50 6.89 -8.78
CA GLN A 415 -33.56 8.00 -8.60
C GLN A 415 -32.42 7.94 -9.64
N LEU A 416 -31.82 6.77 -9.81
CA LEU A 416 -30.76 6.53 -10.79
C LEU A 416 -31.21 6.91 -12.21
N LEU A 417 -32.40 6.44 -12.62
CA LEU A 417 -32.96 6.75 -13.94
C LEU A 417 -33.25 8.24 -14.11
N ALA A 418 -33.77 8.91 -13.08
CA ALA A 418 -34.00 10.35 -13.10
C ALA A 418 -32.69 11.14 -13.30
N THR A 419 -31.65 10.81 -12.53
CA THR A 419 -30.31 11.42 -12.69
C THR A 419 -29.74 11.16 -14.08
N ALA A 420 -29.96 9.97 -14.63
CA ALA A 420 -29.49 9.60 -15.95
C ALA A 420 -30.19 10.37 -17.10
N GLU A 421 -31.48 10.69 -16.92
CA GLU A 421 -32.23 11.50 -17.88
C GLU A 421 -31.72 12.95 -17.95
N GLU A 422 -31.31 13.52 -16.84
CA GLU A 422 -30.66 14.84 -16.80
C GLU A 422 -29.38 14.88 -17.63
N TRP A 423 -28.57 13.80 -17.59
CA TRP A 423 -27.38 13.70 -18.42
C TRP A 423 -27.73 13.67 -19.90
N ARG A 424 -28.89 13.10 -20.27
CA ARG A 424 -29.33 12.95 -21.66
C ARG A 424 -29.70 14.29 -22.32
N ALA A 425 -30.08 15.32 -21.55
CA ALA A 425 -30.49 16.62 -22.07
C ALA A 425 -29.38 17.43 -22.79
N GLY A 426 -28.12 16.98 -22.76
CA GLY A 426 -26.95 17.72 -23.28
C GLY A 426 -26.34 17.30 -24.64
N GLY A 427 -27.00 16.52 -25.53
CA GLY A 427 -26.44 16.22 -26.87
C GLY A 427 -26.90 14.92 -27.57
N SER A 428 -26.22 14.49 -28.64
CA SER A 428 -26.52 13.22 -29.33
C SER A 428 -26.07 11.98 -28.54
N ALA A 429 -26.75 10.84 -28.70
CA ALA A 429 -26.57 9.62 -27.89
C ALA A 429 -25.41 8.71 -28.34
N SER A 430 -24.90 8.87 -29.57
CA SER A 430 -23.95 7.94 -30.17
C SER A 430 -22.47 8.20 -29.84
N ASP A 431 -22.14 9.38 -29.31
CA ASP A 431 -20.75 9.85 -29.14
C ASP A 431 -20.39 10.19 -27.68
N ARG A 432 -21.25 9.86 -26.71
CA ARG A 432 -21.02 10.22 -25.31
C ARG A 432 -20.30 9.12 -24.55
N PRO A 433 -19.29 9.47 -23.73
CA PRO A 433 -18.60 8.51 -22.87
C PRO A 433 -19.58 7.92 -21.85
N CYS A 434 -19.38 6.65 -21.52
CA CYS A 434 -20.21 5.95 -20.56
C CYS A 434 -20.00 6.58 -19.16
N ARG A 435 -21.03 7.24 -18.63
CA ARG A 435 -20.92 8.04 -17.41
C ARG A 435 -21.03 7.23 -16.12
N ALA A 436 -21.72 6.09 -16.17
CA ALA A 436 -22.01 5.31 -14.98
C ALA A 436 -21.82 3.82 -15.21
N LEU A 437 -21.21 3.17 -14.22
CA LEU A 437 -21.24 1.73 -14.03
C LEU A 437 -22.35 1.40 -13.05
N VAL A 438 -23.23 0.47 -13.41
CA VAL A 438 -24.35 0.00 -12.58
C VAL A 438 -24.16 -1.49 -12.31
N LEU A 439 -24.15 -1.87 -11.04
CA LEU A 439 -23.99 -3.24 -10.59
C LEU A 439 -25.28 -3.68 -9.90
N LEU A 440 -25.92 -4.73 -10.41
CA LEU A 440 -27.20 -5.22 -9.90
C LEU A 440 -27.07 -6.68 -9.50
N ASP A 441 -27.17 -6.99 -8.21
CA ASP A 441 -27.21 -8.37 -7.75
C ASP A 441 -28.66 -8.84 -7.69
N GLU A 442 -29.03 -9.74 -8.58
CA GLU A 442 -30.34 -10.37 -8.65
C GLU A 442 -31.52 -9.35 -8.59
N PRO A 443 -31.64 -8.48 -9.62
CA PRO A 443 -32.61 -7.40 -9.60
C PRO A 443 -34.05 -7.95 -9.58
N VAL A 444 -34.91 -7.32 -8.77
CA VAL A 444 -36.36 -7.59 -8.71
C VAL A 444 -36.72 -9.03 -8.31
N THR A 445 -36.07 -9.58 -7.27
CA THR A 445 -36.24 -10.97 -6.82
C THR A 445 -37.17 -11.20 -5.63
N SER A 446 -37.73 -10.13 -5.07
CA SER A 446 -38.63 -10.18 -3.90
C SER A 446 -40.12 -10.09 -4.25
N THR A 447 -40.49 -10.41 -5.50
CA THR A 447 -41.87 -10.39 -6.01
C THR A 447 -42.19 -11.67 -6.78
N ASP A 448 -43.39 -11.76 -7.37
CA ASP A 448 -43.75 -12.84 -8.29
C ASP A 448 -42.65 -13.04 -9.35
N PRO A 449 -42.12 -14.26 -9.57
CA PRO A 449 -41.00 -14.48 -10.47
C PRO A 449 -41.26 -14.05 -11.92
N ALA A 450 -42.50 -14.16 -12.42
CA ALA A 450 -42.83 -13.76 -13.79
C ALA A 450 -42.91 -12.23 -13.91
N GLU A 451 -43.56 -11.55 -12.96
CA GLU A 451 -43.57 -10.09 -12.91
C GLU A 451 -42.17 -9.51 -12.68
N GLY A 452 -41.40 -10.13 -11.78
CA GLY A 452 -40.04 -9.75 -11.44
C GLY A 452 -39.09 -9.84 -12.63
N ALA A 453 -39.14 -10.95 -13.38
CA ALA A 453 -38.36 -11.14 -14.59
C ALA A 453 -38.70 -10.10 -15.67
N ALA A 454 -40.00 -9.83 -15.90
CA ALA A 454 -40.44 -8.84 -16.89
C ALA A 454 -40.00 -7.41 -16.52
N LEU A 455 -40.11 -7.04 -15.25
CA LEU A 455 -39.67 -5.73 -14.77
C LEU A 455 -38.15 -5.58 -14.83
N ALA A 456 -37.39 -6.62 -14.44
CA ALA A 456 -35.93 -6.62 -14.53
C ALA A 456 -35.45 -6.50 -15.99
N GLU A 457 -36.09 -7.19 -16.93
CA GLU A 457 -35.81 -7.07 -18.36
C GLU A 457 -36.04 -5.62 -18.85
N ALA A 458 -37.21 -5.04 -18.55
CA ALA A 458 -37.53 -3.66 -18.92
C ALA A 458 -36.54 -2.65 -18.33
N LEU A 459 -36.12 -2.86 -17.08
CA LEU A 459 -35.13 -2.03 -16.40
C LEU A 459 -33.75 -2.10 -17.09
N LEU A 460 -33.24 -3.30 -17.39
CA LEU A 460 -31.95 -3.46 -18.05
C LEU A 460 -31.93 -2.83 -19.45
N ILE A 461 -33.02 -2.98 -20.21
CA ILE A 461 -33.20 -2.30 -21.50
C ILE A 461 -33.12 -0.79 -21.31
N ARG A 462 -33.86 -0.23 -20.35
CA ARG A 462 -33.88 1.21 -20.10
C ARG A 462 -32.50 1.74 -19.70
N LEU A 463 -31.79 1.06 -18.81
CA LEU A 463 -30.43 1.46 -18.39
C LEU A 463 -29.46 1.47 -19.59
N SER A 464 -29.55 0.44 -20.45
CA SER A 464 -28.77 0.36 -21.70
C SER A 464 -29.09 1.52 -22.65
N GLU A 465 -30.37 1.84 -22.84
CA GLU A 465 -30.82 2.95 -23.70
C GLU A 465 -30.32 4.31 -23.22
N VAL A 466 -30.15 4.50 -21.91
CA VAL A 466 -29.62 5.75 -21.33
C VAL A 466 -28.08 5.80 -21.39
N GLY A 467 -27.43 4.74 -21.88
CA GLY A 467 -26.01 4.70 -22.17
C GLY A 467 -25.14 4.30 -20.98
N MET A 468 -25.72 3.64 -19.98
CA MET A 468 -25.00 3.10 -18.83
C MET A 468 -24.33 1.76 -19.17
N LYS A 469 -23.26 1.43 -18.44
CA LYS A 469 -22.67 0.09 -18.44
C LYS A 469 -23.27 -0.67 -17.27
N VAL A 470 -23.89 -1.82 -17.52
CA VAL A 470 -24.56 -2.60 -16.50
C VAL A 470 -23.91 -3.97 -16.38
N VAL A 471 -23.64 -4.42 -15.16
CA VAL A 471 -23.31 -5.81 -14.85
C VAL A 471 -24.35 -6.31 -13.86
N ALA A 472 -25.18 -7.26 -14.29
CA ALA A 472 -26.28 -7.79 -13.50
C ALA A 472 -26.11 -9.28 -13.28
N THR A 473 -26.36 -9.77 -12.06
CA THR A 473 -26.50 -11.20 -11.81
C THR A 473 -27.97 -11.60 -11.95
N THR A 474 -28.24 -12.84 -12.32
CA THR A 474 -29.63 -13.31 -12.41
C THR A 474 -29.76 -14.83 -12.25
N HIS A 475 -30.94 -15.24 -11.82
CA HIS A 475 -31.45 -16.60 -11.94
C HIS A 475 -32.62 -16.70 -12.95
N TYR A 476 -33.07 -15.58 -13.53
CA TYR A 476 -34.19 -15.55 -14.47
C TYR A 476 -33.78 -15.99 -15.87
N ASN A 477 -34.47 -17.00 -16.41
CA ASN A 477 -34.26 -17.46 -17.79
C ASN A 477 -34.60 -16.37 -18.83
N ALA A 478 -35.56 -15.49 -18.55
CA ALA A 478 -35.88 -14.35 -19.41
C ALA A 478 -34.67 -13.43 -19.64
N LEU A 479 -33.88 -13.14 -18.59
CA LEU A 479 -32.70 -12.28 -18.70
C LEU A 479 -31.55 -12.98 -19.45
N LYS A 480 -31.40 -14.30 -19.30
CA LYS A 480 -30.46 -15.11 -20.10
C LYS A 480 -30.82 -15.05 -21.59
N ALA A 481 -32.12 -15.15 -21.91
CA ALA A 481 -32.62 -15.06 -23.27
C ALA A 481 -32.43 -13.66 -23.86
N LEU A 482 -32.79 -12.61 -23.11
CA LEU A 482 -32.56 -11.21 -23.47
C LEU A 482 -31.10 -10.97 -23.86
N ALA A 483 -30.17 -11.45 -23.04
CA ALA A 483 -28.75 -11.26 -23.28
C ALA A 483 -28.19 -12.04 -24.47
N GLN A 484 -28.93 -13.03 -24.97
CA GLN A 484 -28.58 -13.79 -26.16
C GLN A 484 -29.13 -13.15 -27.44
N THR A 485 -30.31 -12.52 -27.38
CA THR A 485 -31.04 -12.05 -28.56
C THR A 485 -30.88 -10.56 -28.82
N THR A 486 -30.53 -9.78 -27.79
CA THR A 486 -30.53 -8.33 -27.86
C THR A 486 -29.13 -7.78 -28.13
N ILE A 487 -29.02 -6.90 -29.13
CA ILE A 487 -27.76 -6.24 -29.47
C ILE A 487 -27.28 -5.40 -28.28
N GLY A 488 -25.99 -5.51 -27.96
CA GLY A 488 -25.38 -4.80 -26.85
C GLY A 488 -25.58 -5.47 -25.49
N PHE A 489 -26.17 -6.66 -25.45
CA PHE A 489 -26.19 -7.50 -24.27
C PHE A 489 -25.29 -8.72 -24.48
N GLN A 490 -24.77 -9.26 -23.38
CA GLN A 490 -23.93 -10.45 -23.41
C GLN A 490 -24.16 -11.31 -22.18
N ASN A 491 -24.22 -12.62 -22.38
CA ASN A 491 -24.27 -13.59 -21.28
C ASN A 491 -22.89 -13.83 -20.67
N ALA A 492 -22.86 -14.17 -19.39
CA ALA A 492 -21.75 -14.79 -18.71
C ALA A 492 -22.29 -15.80 -17.69
N SER A 493 -21.46 -16.76 -17.31
CA SER A 493 -21.80 -17.73 -16.30
C SER A 493 -20.65 -18.01 -15.34
N VAL A 494 -21.00 -18.23 -14.08
CA VAL A 494 -20.05 -18.75 -13.10
C VAL A 494 -20.11 -20.27 -13.07
N GLU A 495 -18.96 -20.88 -12.86
CA GLU A 495 -18.83 -22.33 -12.80
C GLU A 495 -18.93 -22.87 -11.37
N PHE A 496 -19.63 -24.00 -11.26
CA PHE A 496 -19.83 -24.74 -10.02
C PHE A 496 -19.67 -26.23 -10.29
N ASP A 497 -18.81 -26.88 -9.53
CA ASP A 497 -18.63 -28.32 -9.63
C ASP A 497 -19.66 -29.04 -8.75
N VAL A 498 -20.68 -29.58 -9.41
CA VAL A 498 -21.77 -30.34 -8.78
C VAL A 498 -21.26 -31.65 -8.15
N ALA A 499 -20.18 -32.25 -8.66
CA ALA A 499 -19.67 -33.51 -8.13
C ALA A 499 -18.97 -33.33 -6.78
N THR A 500 -18.22 -32.23 -6.63
CA THR A 500 -17.49 -31.89 -5.40
C THR A 500 -18.25 -30.91 -4.48
N LEU A 501 -19.39 -30.38 -4.93
CA LEU A 501 -20.15 -29.31 -4.30
C LEU A 501 -19.31 -28.05 -4.00
N SER A 502 -18.33 -27.78 -4.86
CA SER A 502 -17.43 -26.65 -4.68
C SER A 502 -17.58 -25.64 -5.84
N PRO A 503 -17.58 -24.34 -5.55
CA PRO A 503 -17.44 -23.34 -6.60
C PRO A 503 -16.01 -23.37 -7.14
N THR A 504 -15.87 -23.35 -8.47
CA THR A 504 -14.55 -23.15 -9.09
C THR A 504 -14.19 -21.67 -9.18
N TYR A 505 -15.17 -20.80 -8.95
CA TYR A 505 -15.08 -19.35 -9.05
C TYR A 505 -14.66 -18.84 -10.43
N ARG A 506 -14.75 -19.66 -11.48
CA ARG A 506 -14.40 -19.27 -12.85
C ARG A 506 -15.59 -18.65 -13.57
N LEU A 507 -15.35 -17.55 -14.29
CA LEU A 507 -16.32 -16.87 -15.14
C LEU A 507 -16.12 -17.26 -16.61
N PHE A 508 -17.19 -17.70 -17.27
CA PHE A 508 -17.24 -17.95 -18.71
C PHE A 508 -18.07 -16.89 -19.41
N LEU A 509 -17.49 -16.22 -20.40
CA LEU A 509 -18.15 -15.15 -21.16
C LEU A 509 -18.84 -15.69 -22.41
N GLY A 510 -19.96 -15.07 -22.76
CA GLY A 510 -20.79 -15.38 -23.92
C GLY A 510 -21.80 -16.52 -23.72
N ILE A 511 -21.80 -17.19 -22.57
CA ILE A 511 -22.60 -18.40 -22.35
C ILE A 511 -23.40 -18.28 -21.04
N PRO A 512 -24.74 -18.46 -21.08
CA PRO A 512 -25.56 -18.48 -19.88
C PRO A 512 -25.37 -19.78 -19.10
N GLY A 513 -25.53 -19.71 -17.78
CA GLY A 513 -25.36 -20.81 -16.86
C GLY A 513 -26.68 -21.47 -16.46
N GLY A 514 -26.60 -22.77 -16.19
CA GLY A 514 -27.71 -23.55 -15.65
C GLY A 514 -27.92 -23.34 -14.14
N SER A 515 -29.07 -23.80 -13.67
CA SER A 515 -29.56 -23.74 -12.30
C SER A 515 -29.53 -25.16 -11.76
N SER A 516 -28.48 -25.52 -11.03
CA SER A 516 -28.27 -26.90 -10.55
C SER A 516 -28.86 -27.14 -9.15
N ALA A 517 -29.99 -26.50 -8.84
CA ALA A 517 -30.55 -26.50 -7.49
C ALA A 517 -31.01 -27.90 -7.04
N ILE A 518 -31.62 -28.68 -7.94
CA ILE A 518 -32.11 -30.04 -7.67
C ILE A 518 -30.92 -30.98 -7.47
N GLU A 519 -29.89 -30.86 -8.30
CA GLU A 519 -28.68 -31.65 -8.28
C GLU A 519 -27.87 -31.40 -7.01
N ILE A 520 -27.75 -30.12 -6.61
CA ILE A 520 -27.14 -29.72 -5.34
C ILE A 520 -27.94 -30.31 -4.16
N ALA A 521 -29.27 -30.20 -4.18
CA ALA A 521 -30.11 -30.75 -3.11
C ALA A 521 -29.94 -32.27 -2.96
N GLY A 522 -29.88 -33.02 -4.07
CA GLY A 522 -29.62 -34.45 -4.03
C GLY A 522 -28.25 -34.80 -3.47
N ARG A 523 -27.21 -34.06 -3.86
CA ARG A 523 -25.85 -34.23 -3.30
C ARG A 523 -25.76 -33.89 -1.81
N LEU A 524 -26.61 -32.99 -1.32
CA LEU A 524 -26.76 -32.69 0.12
C LEU A 524 -27.57 -33.75 0.88
N GLY A 525 -28.06 -34.79 0.20
CA GLY A 525 -28.76 -35.93 0.81
C GLY A 525 -30.28 -35.81 0.81
N MET A 526 -30.87 -34.97 -0.04
CA MET A 526 -32.32 -34.93 -0.24
C MET A 526 -32.82 -36.24 -0.83
N ASP A 527 -34.00 -36.69 -0.38
CA ASP A 527 -34.61 -37.93 -0.80
C ASP A 527 -34.92 -37.95 -2.32
N GLU A 528 -34.49 -39.02 -3.01
CA GLU A 528 -34.65 -39.13 -4.47
C GLU A 528 -36.11 -39.09 -4.93
N THR A 529 -37.07 -39.55 -4.11
CA THR A 529 -38.49 -39.47 -4.49
C THR A 529 -38.98 -38.02 -4.54
N ILE A 530 -38.45 -37.16 -3.67
CA ILE A 530 -38.73 -35.71 -3.70
C ILE A 530 -38.08 -35.07 -4.93
N LEU A 531 -36.83 -35.44 -5.24
CA LEU A 531 -36.11 -34.91 -6.40
C LEU A 531 -36.78 -35.31 -7.71
N ASP A 532 -37.19 -36.57 -7.84
CA ASP A 532 -37.91 -37.07 -9.01
C ASP A 532 -39.26 -36.39 -9.16
N HIS A 533 -39.97 -36.14 -8.06
CA HIS A 533 -41.19 -35.36 -8.11
C HIS A 533 -40.92 -33.91 -8.53
N ALA A 534 -39.89 -33.25 -7.98
CA ALA A 534 -39.51 -31.89 -8.36
C ALA A 534 -39.15 -31.79 -9.86
N ARG A 535 -38.38 -32.76 -10.39
CA ARG A 535 -38.09 -32.87 -11.84
C ARG A 535 -39.36 -33.02 -12.67
N SER A 536 -40.37 -33.74 -12.16
CA SER A 536 -41.65 -33.93 -12.86
C SER A 536 -42.53 -32.67 -12.91
N LEU A 537 -42.31 -31.71 -11.99
CA LEU A 537 -43.04 -30.45 -11.91
C LEU A 537 -42.46 -29.36 -12.81
N LEU A 538 -41.20 -29.48 -13.23
CA LEU A 538 -40.60 -28.59 -14.23
C LEU A 538 -41.31 -28.77 -15.58
N THR A 539 -41.58 -27.67 -16.28
CA THR A 539 -42.14 -27.78 -17.64
C THR A 539 -41.13 -28.52 -18.54
N ARG A 540 -41.63 -29.30 -19.50
CA ARG A 540 -40.76 -30.03 -20.44
C ARG A 540 -39.80 -29.11 -21.21
N GLU A 541 -40.20 -27.85 -21.41
CA GLU A 541 -39.38 -26.85 -22.10
C GLU A 541 -38.27 -26.32 -21.18
N ASP A 542 -38.59 -25.94 -19.94
CA ASP A 542 -37.59 -25.47 -18.97
C ASP A 542 -36.54 -26.54 -18.66
N ALA A 543 -36.97 -27.79 -18.42
CA ALA A 543 -36.07 -28.90 -18.16
C ALA A 543 -35.12 -29.18 -19.34
N LYS A 544 -35.59 -28.97 -20.57
CA LYS A 544 -34.77 -29.17 -21.77
C LYS A 544 -33.77 -28.05 -21.99
N VAL A 545 -34.17 -26.80 -21.72
CA VAL A 545 -33.27 -25.64 -21.78
C VAL A 545 -32.16 -25.80 -20.73
N GLU A 546 -32.50 -26.12 -19.49
CA GLU A 546 -31.51 -26.25 -18.42
C GLU A 546 -30.51 -27.37 -18.71
N SER A 547 -30.98 -28.53 -19.18
CA SER A 547 -30.11 -29.64 -19.57
C SER A 547 -29.16 -29.27 -20.73
N MET A 548 -29.61 -28.46 -21.69
CA MET A 548 -28.73 -27.97 -22.77
C MET A 548 -27.68 -27.00 -22.26
N LEU A 549 -28.04 -26.11 -21.33
CA LEU A 549 -27.09 -25.18 -20.70
C LEU A 549 -26.02 -25.93 -19.91
N GLU A 550 -26.40 -26.97 -19.16
CA GLU A 550 -25.47 -27.81 -18.42
C GLU A 550 -24.49 -28.56 -19.34
N ASP A 551 -24.95 -29.15 -20.45
CA ASP A 551 -24.05 -29.81 -21.42
C ASP A 551 -23.08 -28.82 -22.08
N LEU A 552 -23.55 -27.59 -22.39
CA LEU A 552 -22.69 -26.53 -22.90
C LEU A 552 -21.62 -26.12 -21.87
N GLN A 553 -22.00 -25.95 -20.60
CA GLN A 553 -21.05 -25.64 -19.53
C GLN A 553 -20.01 -26.76 -19.35
N GLN A 554 -20.41 -28.03 -19.33
CA GLN A 554 -19.47 -29.16 -19.21
C GLN A 554 -18.49 -29.23 -20.37
N LYS A 555 -18.94 -28.96 -21.61
CA LYS A 555 -18.06 -28.92 -22.79
C LYS A 555 -17.05 -27.78 -22.70
N GLN A 556 -17.47 -26.60 -22.22
CA GLN A 556 -16.58 -25.46 -22.01
C GLN A 556 -15.54 -25.72 -20.95
N HIS A 557 -15.94 -26.33 -19.83
CA HIS A 557 -15.01 -26.74 -18.78
C HIS A 557 -13.89 -27.63 -19.34
N ARG A 558 -14.26 -28.70 -20.07
CA ARG A 558 -13.27 -29.59 -20.70
C ARG A 558 -12.37 -28.85 -21.67
N LEU A 559 -12.93 -27.97 -22.49
CA LEU A 559 -12.15 -27.17 -23.42
C LEU A 559 -11.17 -26.24 -22.69
N ALA A 560 -11.59 -25.60 -21.60
CA ALA A 560 -10.75 -24.73 -20.80
C ALA A 560 -9.62 -25.51 -20.10
N GLU A 561 -9.90 -26.70 -19.58
CA GLU A 561 -8.87 -27.59 -19.05
C GLU A 561 -7.86 -28.04 -20.12
N ASP A 562 -8.33 -28.39 -21.31
CA ASP A 562 -7.47 -28.81 -22.42
C ASP A 562 -6.58 -27.66 -22.89
N VAL A 563 -7.12 -26.44 -22.99
CA VAL A 563 -6.35 -25.23 -23.30
C VAL A 563 -5.31 -24.94 -22.22
N ALA A 564 -5.67 -25.08 -20.94
CA ALA A 564 -4.74 -24.89 -19.82
C ALA A 564 -3.60 -25.92 -19.84
N LYS A 565 -3.91 -27.21 -20.07
CA LYS A 565 -2.91 -28.28 -20.21
C LYS A 565 -1.99 -28.03 -21.41
N ALA A 566 -2.56 -27.65 -22.56
CA ALA A 566 -1.80 -27.34 -23.76
C ALA A 566 -0.85 -26.14 -23.55
N SER A 567 -1.31 -25.09 -22.85
CA SER A 567 -0.49 -23.94 -22.48
C SER A 567 0.67 -24.33 -21.55
N ALA A 568 0.40 -25.14 -20.52
CA ALA A 568 1.43 -25.63 -19.60
C ALA A 568 2.48 -26.49 -20.32
N PHE A 569 2.06 -27.40 -21.20
CA PHE A 569 3.00 -28.20 -22.00
C PHE A 569 3.82 -27.34 -22.95
N ARG A 570 3.23 -26.28 -23.52
CA ARG A 570 3.95 -25.33 -24.36
C ARG A 570 5.01 -24.57 -23.56
N ALA A 571 4.67 -24.05 -22.38
CA ALA A 571 5.63 -23.34 -21.53
C ALA A 571 6.80 -24.24 -21.10
N GLN A 572 6.52 -25.50 -20.73
CA GLN A 572 7.55 -26.50 -20.43
C GLN A 572 8.45 -26.79 -21.64
N ALA A 573 7.87 -26.91 -22.83
CA ALA A 573 8.62 -27.11 -24.06
C ALA A 573 9.52 -25.90 -24.41
N GLU A 574 9.02 -24.68 -24.20
CA GLU A 574 9.79 -23.45 -24.40
C GLU A 574 10.94 -23.32 -23.40
N GLN A 575 10.71 -23.64 -22.12
CA GLN A 575 11.78 -23.68 -21.10
C GLN A 575 12.84 -24.75 -21.42
N ALA A 576 12.42 -25.97 -21.74
CA ALA A 576 13.33 -27.04 -22.12
C ALA A 576 14.14 -26.69 -23.37
N ALA A 577 13.54 -25.98 -24.33
CA ALA A 577 14.24 -25.49 -25.51
C ALA A 577 15.28 -24.41 -25.16
N ALA A 578 14.98 -23.50 -24.23
CA ALA A 578 15.92 -22.48 -23.76
C ALA A 578 17.12 -23.11 -23.01
N GLU A 579 16.86 -24.07 -22.12
CA GLU A 579 17.91 -24.81 -21.40
C GLU A 579 18.77 -25.62 -22.38
N ALA A 580 18.15 -26.30 -23.35
CA ALA A 580 18.87 -27.04 -24.38
C ALA A 580 19.75 -26.11 -25.25
N ALA A 581 19.28 -24.91 -25.57
CA ALA A 581 20.06 -23.91 -26.30
C ALA A 581 21.27 -23.43 -25.48
N GLU A 582 21.11 -23.19 -24.18
CA GLU A 582 22.22 -22.80 -23.30
C GLU A 582 23.27 -23.91 -23.18
N VAL A 583 22.84 -25.17 -22.98
CA VAL A 583 23.74 -26.33 -22.92
C VAL A 583 24.47 -26.51 -24.26
N ALA A 584 23.77 -26.38 -25.39
CA ALA A 584 24.38 -26.47 -26.71
C ALA A 584 25.46 -25.40 -26.92
N GLU A 585 25.23 -24.17 -26.45
CA GLU A 585 26.20 -23.08 -26.57
C GLU A 585 27.42 -23.29 -25.64
N ARG A 586 27.21 -23.81 -24.43
CA ARG A 586 28.30 -24.24 -23.53
C ARG A 586 29.14 -25.38 -24.14
N LEU A 587 28.49 -26.35 -24.78
CA LEU A 587 29.20 -27.44 -25.48
C LEU A 587 30.00 -26.92 -26.68
N ARG A 588 29.41 -26.04 -27.51
CA ARG A 588 30.10 -25.44 -28.66
C ARG A 588 31.33 -24.62 -28.24
N SER A 589 31.19 -23.79 -27.20
CA SER A 589 32.30 -23.01 -26.66
C SER A 589 33.39 -23.93 -26.07
N GLY A 590 33.01 -24.97 -25.34
CA GLY A 590 33.92 -26.00 -24.83
C GLY A 590 34.67 -26.76 -25.93
N GLU A 591 33.98 -27.20 -26.98
CA GLU A 591 34.58 -27.87 -28.14
C GLU A 591 35.54 -26.94 -28.90
N HIS A 592 35.18 -25.67 -29.05
CA HIS A 592 36.02 -24.68 -29.70
C HIS A 592 37.32 -24.44 -28.91
N GLU A 593 37.22 -24.35 -27.59
CA GLU A 593 38.37 -24.18 -26.70
C GLU A 593 39.26 -25.43 -26.67
N GLN A 594 38.67 -26.63 -26.63
CA GLN A 594 39.42 -27.88 -26.78
C GLN A 594 40.14 -27.98 -28.13
N ARG A 595 39.48 -27.64 -29.24
CA ARG A 595 40.12 -27.62 -30.57
C ARG A 595 41.28 -26.64 -30.64
N LYS A 596 41.14 -25.44 -30.05
CA LYS A 596 42.24 -24.47 -29.92
C LYS A 596 43.39 -25.02 -29.08
N GLY A 597 43.08 -25.62 -27.94
CA GLY A 597 44.06 -26.25 -27.04
C GLY A 597 44.83 -27.39 -27.73
N THR A 598 44.14 -28.29 -28.42
CA THR A 598 44.76 -29.41 -29.16
C THR A 598 45.61 -28.91 -30.32
N LYS A 599 45.15 -27.90 -31.08
CA LYS A 599 45.98 -27.27 -32.12
C LYS A 599 47.25 -26.64 -31.56
N ARG A 600 47.16 -25.93 -30.42
CA ARG A 600 48.34 -25.36 -29.74
C ARG A 600 49.32 -26.45 -29.31
N LYS A 601 48.84 -27.50 -28.63
CA LYS A 601 49.68 -28.64 -28.21
C LYS A 601 50.39 -29.32 -29.39
N LEU A 602 49.66 -29.60 -30.48
CA LEU A 602 50.24 -30.14 -31.71
C LEU A 602 51.31 -29.22 -32.29
N THR A 603 51.07 -27.90 -32.30
CA THR A 603 52.04 -26.92 -32.81
C THR A 603 53.30 -26.88 -31.94
N ASP A 604 53.14 -26.92 -30.63
CA ASP A 604 54.25 -26.94 -29.67
C ASP A 604 55.07 -28.24 -29.76
N GLU A 605 54.41 -29.39 -29.90
CA GLU A 605 55.08 -30.68 -30.12
C GLU A 605 55.85 -30.69 -31.44
N LEU A 606 55.27 -30.15 -32.52
CA LEU A 606 55.93 -30.05 -33.82
C LEU A 606 57.13 -29.09 -33.77
N MET A 607 57.02 -27.99 -33.03
CA MET A 607 58.14 -27.07 -32.78
C MET A 607 59.25 -27.72 -31.94
N ARG A 608 58.92 -28.49 -30.89
CA ARG A 608 59.89 -29.26 -30.10
C ARG A 608 60.57 -30.34 -30.92
N ALA A 609 59.81 -31.07 -31.75
CA ALA A 609 60.35 -32.07 -32.67
C ALA A 609 61.32 -31.41 -33.68
N ARG A 610 60.95 -30.26 -34.25
CA ARG A 610 61.85 -29.46 -35.10
C ARG A 610 63.11 -29.02 -34.37
N ALA A 611 62.98 -28.53 -33.14
CA ALA A 611 64.12 -28.11 -32.34
C ALA A 611 65.06 -29.30 -32.05
N GLN A 612 64.53 -30.46 -31.66
CA GLN A 612 65.33 -31.67 -31.45
C GLN A 612 66.03 -32.15 -32.72
N VAL A 613 65.34 -32.15 -33.86
CA VAL A 613 65.95 -32.48 -35.16
C VAL A 613 67.03 -31.47 -35.52
N GLN A 614 66.84 -30.18 -35.24
CA GLN A 614 67.84 -29.14 -35.46
C GLN A 614 69.06 -29.32 -34.55
N THR A 615 68.87 -29.64 -33.27
CA THR A 615 69.97 -29.96 -32.35
C THR A 615 70.75 -31.19 -32.81
N ILE A 616 70.06 -32.26 -33.23
CA ILE A 616 70.70 -33.46 -33.81
C ILE A 616 71.46 -33.10 -35.10
N LEU A 617 70.91 -32.23 -35.95
CA LEU A 617 71.59 -31.76 -37.17
C LEU A 617 72.83 -30.92 -36.86
N ASP A 618 72.79 -30.10 -35.82
CA ASP A 618 73.92 -29.25 -35.42
C ASP A 618 74.99 -30.06 -34.67
N GLU A 619 74.61 -31.07 -33.87
CA GLU A 619 75.52 -32.09 -33.33
C GLU A 619 76.19 -32.90 -34.46
N LEU A 620 75.42 -33.32 -35.47
CA LEU A 620 75.93 -34.01 -36.66
C LEU A 620 76.77 -33.12 -37.59
N LYS A 621 76.68 -31.78 -37.48
CA LYS A 621 77.58 -30.84 -38.18
C LYS A 621 78.89 -30.63 -37.42
N ALA A 622 78.86 -30.67 -36.09
CA ALA A 622 80.06 -30.60 -35.26
C ALA A 622 80.91 -31.87 -35.43
N ASP A 623 80.27 -33.02 -35.63
CA ASP A 623 80.94 -34.29 -35.88
C ASP A 623 81.11 -34.53 -37.39
N ARG A 624 82.30 -34.22 -37.93
CA ARG A 624 82.64 -34.31 -39.37
C ARG A 624 82.44 -35.74 -39.94
N THR A 625 81.21 -36.10 -40.28
CA THR A 625 80.88 -37.23 -41.15
C THR A 625 79.74 -36.85 -42.11
N LEU A 626 80.14 -36.43 -43.32
CA LEU A 626 79.30 -35.93 -44.42
C LEU A 626 78.22 -36.91 -44.95
N VAL A 627 78.07 -38.10 -44.37
CA VAL A 627 77.17 -39.16 -44.88
C VAL A 627 75.80 -39.18 -44.17
N LYS A 628 75.66 -38.66 -42.94
CA LYS A 628 74.37 -38.67 -42.21
C LYS A 628 73.47 -37.45 -42.45
N VAL A 629 74.03 -36.32 -42.90
CA VAL A 629 73.27 -35.07 -43.15
C VAL A 629 72.26 -35.23 -44.30
N LYS A 630 72.53 -36.10 -45.27
CA LYS A 630 71.65 -36.32 -46.43
C LYS A 630 70.38 -37.11 -46.05
N ALA A 631 70.48 -38.05 -45.12
CA ALA A 631 69.33 -38.84 -44.63
C ALA A 631 68.41 -38.02 -43.70
N ALA A 632 68.97 -37.15 -42.87
CA ALA A 632 68.19 -36.28 -41.99
C ALA A 632 67.40 -35.20 -42.75
N LYS A 633 67.95 -34.65 -43.84
CA LYS A 633 67.21 -33.73 -44.74
C LYS A 633 66.03 -34.40 -45.45
N GLN A 634 66.12 -35.70 -45.72
CA GLN A 634 65.06 -36.44 -46.42
C GLN A 634 63.86 -36.73 -45.50
N LYS A 635 64.12 -37.05 -44.22
CA LYS A 635 63.06 -37.17 -43.19
C LYS A 635 62.36 -35.85 -42.86
N LEU A 636 63.01 -34.70 -43.06
CA LEU A 636 62.39 -33.39 -42.88
C LEU A 636 61.49 -32.97 -44.06
N ALA A 637 61.61 -33.65 -45.21
CA ALA A 637 60.74 -33.42 -46.36
C ALA A 637 59.49 -34.33 -46.37
N GLU A 638 59.47 -35.35 -45.49
CA GLU A 638 58.37 -36.32 -45.33
C GLU A 638 57.47 -36.03 -44.11
N LEU A 639 57.85 -35.06 -43.26
CA LEU A 639 57.06 -34.49 -42.16
C LEU A 639 56.52 -33.11 -42.57
#